data_AF-A0A397A673-F1
#
_entry.id   AF-A0A397A673-F1
#
_cell.length_a   1.000
_cell.length_b   1.000
_cell.length_c   1.000
_cell.angle_alpha   90.00
_cell.angle_beta   90.00
_cell.angle_gamma   90.00
#
_symmetry.space_group_name_H-M   'P 1'
#
loop_
_entity.id
_entity.type
_entity.pdbx_description
1 polymer ?
#
loop_
_entity_poly.entity_id
_entity_poly.type
_entity_poly.pdbx_seq_one_letter_code
_entity_poly.pdbx_strand_id
1 'polypeptide(L)'
;MVGHFLAQIDDDRVKAVAKHLQDAVELSRSKAGDSKEFTTVLGTFKDFLANMQVDVPYVIPGGWEGKLTRNALLYIAEKSSDNTYSLTICNRGPGIEYHPSRPDQFKVKVQGSATIQSIPAARFLDMSFWSMTFALWLKSPPSEYHRVETLYDVLLPWLADSVLPTGFALGEAPVFTTATRNNTGFAKNVVEAAKFLMRKQGLPHATIKRVLFDLRWDILKQIHQDLLVVQNPTLPFHGVAPEVVQILAGINLIDSVHGTHNLAQLLTASVVGLYFSSSTCGVCTTFSPKLHALTQHVTHARFPIVVVPLDGSADEFAAHLNSLPPSWYCVPVTEVDARKALVKLFHVAAIPTLVLTDATGAVKTPLGVQVVLGDPTGASFPWLPPYELPIERLSDTEATVLDFAIKQTGLAALKQNDAGRLATDELVAVQTLLQSVENTAKALRELPPHRVADPWTLTEQVPVLPFEHLEHFQTTDVDGYAGNVADATVPVLTSMLDIPHHVSTLAEAATALRHCEQVCQSLMHRAADGSSSSRMALHYEVIHVITTLFVEILPVPHPSEADFWRGEITQAAQVDCLTRMHNLVLTFGLVWQSIDRPSRHMDATRSLASMCALAMYDVLLRNLAVDAPLAMSVLVAKGYVLAHSFCQNSRTLEDTTRAMELVQPSFGVVRGHVLAYFAGRQVKNATPVFEFRMPDEKVEVKKYSATITFLRKLMEVYAYPLIDMNDQNPPSEMEALVDWLTSDATPLAQHHAEFALTRDVVTMVKFLATMETQEDELMRRRTGLRQWQMWSLTFDENTRFRRRANAAVPKLKWEVSGFRGNDQDIADIDVSGFNGRKLFFGEGPVVISPTALPALLHTSAAGITEDDVLHTDTLPLFQGTLSSEESEYLLGYLTVPYTRIPLVLNFFASRDRVMYLFNPSLQALLRAVLFEGSDWVYRDAAAAASDDVITHVPLRKSTLALQEDALEQAMDARVRHQKAGDHLGTMNGLLLNELTHSPDATLGPVLVMLRAITELGNASVHSSDASFLLFMIHLGVDVMRYVSYAAVEGAPEGVRPTLRRLRADLAGQIQGFGLATLEKWRVEAEDANDLR
;
A
#
# COMPACT_ATOMS: atom_id res chain seq x y z
N MET A 1 -27.76 19.23 -9.64
CA MET A 1 -27.65 18.47 -10.91
C MET A 1 -28.28 17.07 -10.82
N VAL A 2 -27.75 16.13 -10.04
CA VAL A 2 -28.34 14.76 -9.93
C VAL A 2 -29.83 14.81 -9.56
N GLY A 3 -30.19 15.58 -8.52
CA GLY A 3 -31.60 15.77 -8.16
C GLY A 3 -32.44 16.51 -9.22
N HIS A 4 -31.85 17.26 -10.15
CA HIS A 4 -32.61 17.88 -11.25
C HIS A 4 -33.01 16.83 -12.29
N PHE A 5 -32.03 16.03 -12.76
CA PHE A 5 -32.30 14.97 -13.74
C PHE A 5 -33.17 13.85 -13.18
N LEU A 6 -33.00 13.47 -11.90
CA LEU A 6 -33.90 12.49 -11.27
C LEU A 6 -35.35 12.99 -11.19
N ALA A 7 -35.59 14.30 -11.08
CA ALA A 7 -36.95 14.86 -11.05
C ALA A 7 -37.65 14.81 -12.43
N GLN A 8 -36.89 14.67 -13.51
CA GLN A 8 -37.43 14.54 -14.87
C GLN A 8 -37.88 13.11 -15.19
N ILE A 9 -37.45 12.12 -14.40
CA ILE A 9 -37.81 10.70 -14.60
C ILE A 9 -39.23 10.46 -14.10
N ASP A 10 -40.03 9.78 -14.91
CA ASP A 10 -41.45 9.54 -14.62
C ASP A 10 -41.68 8.35 -13.66
N ASP A 11 -41.16 8.46 -12.43
CA ASP A 11 -41.46 7.56 -11.31
C ASP A 11 -41.54 8.39 -10.02
N ASP A 12 -42.69 8.35 -9.34
CA ASP A 12 -42.94 9.17 -8.14
C ASP A 12 -41.96 8.89 -6.99
N ARG A 13 -41.46 7.65 -6.89
CA ARG A 13 -40.45 7.29 -5.88
C ARG A 13 -39.11 7.94 -6.22
N VAL A 14 -38.75 8.02 -7.50
CA VAL A 14 -37.52 8.68 -7.96
C VAL A 14 -37.64 10.20 -7.80
N LYS A 15 -38.81 10.78 -8.08
CA LYS A 15 -39.11 12.19 -7.81
C LYS A 15 -39.01 12.53 -6.33
N ALA A 16 -39.43 11.63 -5.43
CA ALA A 16 -39.23 11.81 -4.00
C ALA A 16 -37.74 11.84 -3.60
N VAL A 17 -36.92 10.93 -4.14
CA VAL A 17 -35.45 10.94 -3.94
C VAL A 17 -34.83 12.24 -4.47
N ALA A 18 -35.30 12.71 -5.63
CA ALA A 18 -34.87 13.96 -6.21
C ALA A 18 -35.12 15.15 -5.28
N LYS A 19 -36.29 15.21 -4.64
CA LYS A 19 -36.65 16.23 -3.66
C LYS A 19 -35.71 16.21 -2.45
N HIS A 20 -35.48 15.04 -1.84
CA HIS A 20 -34.56 14.92 -0.69
C HIS A 20 -33.13 15.42 -1.01
N LEU A 21 -32.64 15.17 -2.23
CA LEU A 21 -31.33 15.68 -2.66
C LEU A 21 -31.33 17.18 -2.94
N GLN A 22 -32.45 17.74 -3.40
CA GLN A 22 -32.60 19.19 -3.62
C GLN A 22 -32.69 19.95 -2.30
N ASP A 23 -33.41 19.42 -1.31
CA ASP A 23 -33.54 20.02 0.03
C ASP A 23 -32.18 20.15 0.73
N ALA A 24 -31.27 19.19 0.51
CA ALA A 24 -29.90 19.25 1.05
C ALA A 24 -29.03 20.38 0.44
N VAL A 25 -29.41 20.93 -0.72
CA VAL A 25 -28.63 21.96 -1.40
C VAL A 25 -28.60 23.25 -0.59
N GLU A 26 -29.70 23.61 0.07
CA GLU A 26 -29.81 24.83 0.87
C GLU A 26 -28.82 24.79 2.05
N LEU A 27 -28.78 23.67 2.77
CA LEU A 27 -27.83 23.47 3.87
C LEU A 27 -26.38 23.45 3.36
N SER A 28 -26.11 22.87 2.19
CA SER A 28 -24.75 22.84 1.61
C SER A 28 -24.24 24.21 1.14
N ARG A 29 -25.13 25.19 0.91
CA ARG A 29 -24.77 26.57 0.55
C ARG A 29 -24.44 27.44 1.77
N SER A 30 -24.72 26.95 2.96
CA SER A 30 -24.37 27.66 4.19
C SER A 30 -22.85 27.77 4.29
N LYS A 31 -22.34 28.99 4.43
CA LYS A 31 -20.93 29.28 4.72
C LYS A 31 -20.86 29.99 6.07
N ALA A 32 -19.80 29.75 6.83
CA ALA A 32 -19.52 30.47 8.06
C ALA A 32 -18.09 31.04 7.98
N GLY A 33 -17.98 32.36 7.86
CA GLY A 33 -16.71 33.08 7.88
C GLY A 33 -16.22 33.36 9.30
N ASP A 34 -17.14 33.45 10.27
CA ASP A 34 -16.83 33.70 11.67
C ASP A 34 -17.52 32.71 12.64
N SER A 35 -17.13 32.78 13.93
CA SER A 35 -17.71 31.90 14.96
C SER A 35 -19.19 32.16 15.25
N LYS A 36 -19.69 33.39 14.99
CA LYS A 36 -21.11 33.75 15.24
C LYS A 36 -22.02 33.18 14.17
N GLU A 37 -21.61 33.28 12.91
CA GLU A 37 -22.25 32.63 11.77
C GLU A 37 -22.29 31.11 11.96
N PHE A 38 -21.17 30.51 12.38
CA PHE A 38 -21.13 29.08 12.68
C PHE A 38 -22.13 28.68 13.78
N THR A 39 -22.22 29.43 14.88
CA THR A 39 -23.23 29.18 15.92
C THR A 39 -24.67 29.38 15.44
N THR A 40 -24.89 30.30 14.50
CA THR A 40 -26.22 30.55 13.91
C THR A 40 -26.66 29.37 13.04
N VAL A 41 -25.75 28.85 12.20
CA VAL A 41 -25.98 27.64 11.39
C VAL A 41 -26.23 26.41 12.27
N LEU A 42 -25.49 26.26 13.38
CA LEU A 42 -25.75 25.18 14.32
C LEU A 42 -27.10 25.33 15.05
N GLY A 43 -27.52 26.56 15.34
CA GLY A 43 -28.83 26.84 15.93
C GLY A 43 -29.98 26.42 15.02
N THR A 44 -29.96 26.85 13.76
CA THR A 44 -30.98 26.45 12.77
C THR A 44 -30.96 24.95 12.50
N PHE A 45 -29.77 24.34 12.49
CA PHE A 45 -29.62 22.90 12.32
C PHE A 45 -30.13 22.09 13.53
N LYS A 46 -29.98 22.61 14.75
CA LYS A 46 -30.58 22.01 15.94
C LYS A 46 -32.11 21.97 15.85
N ASP A 47 -32.72 23.08 15.43
CA ASP A 47 -34.17 23.17 15.24
C ASP A 47 -34.64 22.22 14.11
N PHE A 48 -33.83 22.07 13.06
CA PHE A 48 -34.06 21.09 11.99
C PHE A 48 -34.07 19.64 12.51
N LEU A 49 -33.07 19.24 13.31
CA LEU A 49 -33.01 17.89 13.89
C LEU A 49 -34.18 17.59 14.83
N ALA A 50 -34.60 18.59 15.62
CA ALA A 50 -35.73 18.44 16.54
C ALA A 50 -37.08 18.24 15.83
N ASN A 51 -37.25 18.83 14.65
CA ASN A 51 -38.48 18.77 13.86
C ASN A 51 -38.52 17.62 12.84
N MET A 52 -37.55 16.68 12.88
CA MET A 52 -37.54 15.52 11.99
C MET A 52 -38.77 14.63 12.20
N GLN A 53 -39.44 14.28 11.09
CA GLN A 53 -40.56 13.34 11.09
C GLN A 53 -40.06 11.89 11.18
N VAL A 54 -40.86 11.04 11.84
CA VAL A 54 -40.57 9.60 11.96
C VAL A 54 -40.62 8.94 10.58
N ASP A 55 -39.66 8.06 10.31
CA ASP A 55 -39.50 7.30 9.05
C ASP A 55 -39.25 8.12 7.77
N VAL A 56 -39.06 9.44 7.88
CA VAL A 56 -38.68 10.30 6.75
C VAL A 56 -37.15 10.46 6.69
N PRO A 57 -36.50 10.16 5.54
CA PRO A 57 -35.07 10.38 5.38
C PRO A 57 -34.73 11.84 5.11
N TYR A 58 -33.74 12.35 5.84
CA TYR A 58 -33.18 13.68 5.64
C TYR A 58 -31.72 13.56 5.20
N VAL A 59 -31.37 14.25 4.11
CA VAL A 59 -30.02 14.25 3.56
C VAL A 59 -29.25 15.45 4.13
N ILE A 60 -28.12 15.17 4.76
CA ILE A 60 -27.29 16.16 5.45
C ILE A 60 -25.91 16.19 4.79
N PRO A 61 -25.43 17.34 4.29
CA PRO A 61 -24.10 17.47 3.73
C PRO A 61 -23.04 17.38 4.82
N GLY A 62 -21.88 16.82 4.48
CA GLY A 62 -20.75 16.74 5.39
C GLY A 62 -19.44 16.48 4.65
N GLY A 63 -18.43 16.03 5.40
CA GLY A 63 -17.10 15.77 4.88
C GLY A 63 -16.05 16.57 5.65
N TRP A 64 -14.90 16.78 5.02
CA TRP A 64 -13.81 17.56 5.58
C TRP A 64 -13.03 18.30 4.52
N GLU A 65 -12.46 19.43 4.93
CA GLU A 65 -11.52 20.25 4.18
C GLU A 65 -10.31 20.54 5.09
N GLY A 66 -9.24 19.77 4.89
CA GLY A 66 -8.00 19.89 5.64
C GLY A 66 -6.82 20.36 4.80
N LYS A 67 -5.67 20.59 5.45
CA LYS A 67 -4.43 21.04 4.79
C LYS A 67 -3.91 20.06 3.72
N LEU A 68 -4.15 18.75 3.92
CA LEU A 68 -3.59 17.67 3.09
C LEU A 68 -4.65 16.83 2.36
N THR A 69 -5.87 16.76 2.90
CA THR A 69 -6.93 15.89 2.34
C THR A 69 -8.27 16.62 2.37
N ARG A 70 -9.12 16.32 1.39
CA ARG A 70 -10.49 16.84 1.30
C ARG A 70 -11.42 15.78 0.73
N ASN A 71 -12.63 15.69 1.25
CA ASN A 71 -13.69 14.83 0.69
C ASN A 71 -15.06 15.37 1.11
N ALA A 72 -16.01 15.40 0.17
CA ALA A 72 -17.39 15.79 0.46
C ALA A 72 -18.24 14.53 0.63
N LEU A 73 -18.93 14.42 1.76
CA LEU A 73 -19.78 13.28 2.13
C LEU A 73 -21.25 13.67 2.19
N LEU A 74 -22.11 12.67 2.13
CA LEU A 74 -23.54 12.81 2.43
C LEU A 74 -23.92 11.84 3.53
N TYR A 75 -24.58 12.38 4.55
CA TYR A 75 -25.22 11.61 5.60
C TYR A 75 -26.72 11.53 5.33
N ILE A 76 -27.34 10.39 5.63
CA ILE A 76 -28.79 10.23 5.60
C ILE A 76 -29.23 9.94 7.02
N ALA A 77 -29.94 10.89 7.62
CA ALA A 77 -30.44 10.83 8.98
C ALA A 77 -31.93 10.48 8.98
N GLU A 78 -32.32 9.58 9.88
CA GLU A 78 -33.70 9.12 10.00
C GLU A 78 -34.08 8.98 11.47
N LYS A 79 -35.30 9.41 11.82
CA LYS A 79 -35.88 9.18 13.13
C LYS A 79 -36.68 7.88 13.09
N SER A 80 -36.20 6.82 13.75
CA SER A 80 -36.84 5.49 13.75
C SER A 80 -37.93 5.36 14.82
N SER A 81 -37.78 6.06 15.94
CA SER A 81 -38.81 6.20 16.97
C SER A 81 -38.64 7.54 17.69
N ASP A 82 -39.49 7.88 18.66
CA ASP A 82 -39.33 9.12 19.42
C ASP A 82 -37.98 9.24 20.15
N ASN A 83 -37.33 8.12 20.46
CA ASN A 83 -36.06 8.10 21.19
C ASN A 83 -34.88 7.49 20.42
N THR A 84 -35.06 7.07 19.16
CA THR A 84 -34.01 6.40 18.39
C THR A 84 -33.87 6.96 16.98
N TYR A 85 -32.62 7.10 16.55
CA TYR A 85 -32.22 7.61 15.24
C TYR A 85 -31.32 6.61 14.50
N SER A 86 -31.22 6.77 13.19
CA SER A 86 -30.21 6.10 12.37
C SER A 86 -29.45 7.11 11.52
N LEU A 87 -28.16 6.82 11.28
CA LEU A 87 -27.30 7.64 10.45
C LEU A 87 -26.60 6.76 9.41
N THR A 88 -26.85 7.03 8.13
CA THR A 88 -26.16 6.36 7.02
C THR A 88 -25.10 7.25 6.43
N ILE A 89 -23.87 6.75 6.35
CA ILE A 89 -22.73 7.42 5.74
C ILE A 89 -22.59 6.93 4.30
N CYS A 90 -22.76 7.84 3.32
CA CYS A 90 -22.59 7.56 1.90
C CYS A 90 -21.20 8.03 1.44
N ASN A 91 -20.27 7.08 1.30
CA ASN A 91 -18.89 7.35 0.90
C ASN A 91 -18.41 6.35 -0.17
N ARG A 92 -17.69 6.86 -1.17
CA ARG A 92 -17.03 6.13 -2.25
C ARG A 92 -15.61 6.64 -2.49
N GLY A 93 -15.15 7.62 -1.71
CA GLY A 93 -13.81 8.22 -1.72
C GLY A 93 -12.96 7.76 -0.53
N PRO A 94 -11.97 8.57 -0.09
CA PRO A 94 -11.18 8.28 1.10
C PRO A 94 -12.05 8.02 2.33
N GLY A 95 -11.71 7.05 3.18
CA GLY A 95 -12.53 6.59 4.31
C GLY A 95 -13.42 5.38 4.01
N ILE A 96 -13.46 4.92 2.75
CA ILE A 96 -14.23 3.74 2.35
C ILE A 96 -13.67 2.44 2.95
N GLU A 97 -12.40 2.43 3.32
CA GLU A 97 -11.71 1.35 4.02
C GLU A 97 -12.30 1.03 5.40
N TYR A 98 -12.99 1.98 6.03
CA TYR A 98 -13.70 1.77 7.31
C TYR A 98 -15.09 1.14 7.12
N HIS A 99 -15.61 1.09 5.89
CA HIS A 99 -16.93 0.52 5.62
C HIS A 99 -16.88 -1.02 5.54
N PRO A 100 -18.02 -1.71 5.76
CA PRO A 100 -18.10 -3.15 5.61
C PRO A 100 -17.61 -3.62 4.23
N SER A 101 -16.77 -4.64 4.23
CA SER A 101 -16.19 -5.22 3.02
C SER A 101 -16.38 -6.72 2.97
N ARG A 102 -16.41 -7.27 1.75
CA ARG A 102 -16.54 -8.70 1.48
C ARG A 102 -15.52 -9.11 0.41
N PRO A 103 -14.71 -10.16 0.64
CA PRO A 103 -13.86 -10.72 -0.39
C PRO A 103 -14.72 -11.39 -1.48
N ASP A 104 -14.39 -11.12 -2.74
CA ASP A 104 -14.87 -11.82 -3.94
C ASP A 104 -13.65 -12.46 -4.64
N GLN A 105 -13.86 -13.43 -5.54
CA GLN A 105 -12.80 -14.31 -6.09
C GLN A 105 -11.53 -13.57 -6.57
N PHE A 106 -11.65 -12.31 -7.02
CA PHE A 106 -10.51 -11.51 -7.50
C PHE A 106 -10.42 -10.09 -6.93
N LYS A 107 -11.41 -9.63 -6.15
CA LYS A 107 -11.52 -8.23 -5.68
C LYS A 107 -12.24 -8.12 -4.34
N VAL A 108 -11.75 -7.26 -3.45
CA VAL A 108 -12.54 -6.86 -2.28
C VAL A 108 -13.62 -5.87 -2.72
N LYS A 109 -14.87 -6.21 -2.43
CA LYS A 109 -16.02 -5.32 -2.65
C LYS A 109 -16.40 -4.67 -1.32
N VAL A 110 -16.74 -3.40 -1.37
CA VAL A 110 -17.05 -2.55 -0.20
C VAL A 110 -18.47 -2.00 -0.31
N GLN A 111 -19.09 -1.75 0.84
CA GLN A 111 -20.40 -1.13 0.91
C GLN A 111 -20.26 0.40 0.86
N GLY A 112 -20.80 1.05 -0.18
CA GLY A 112 -20.71 2.51 -0.32
C GLY A 112 -21.56 3.30 0.68
N SER A 113 -22.57 2.67 1.27
CA SER A 113 -23.53 3.26 2.20
C SER A 113 -23.61 2.42 3.46
N ALA A 114 -22.99 2.87 4.56
CA ALA A 114 -22.93 2.14 5.82
C ALA A 114 -23.82 2.82 6.87
N THR A 115 -24.70 2.06 7.54
CA THR A 115 -25.72 2.60 8.44
C THR A 115 -25.42 2.25 9.89
N ILE A 116 -25.43 3.24 10.77
CA ILE A 116 -25.47 3.06 12.22
C ILE A 116 -26.94 3.14 12.64
N GLN A 117 -27.45 2.07 13.25
CA GLN A 117 -28.85 1.97 13.69
C GLN A 117 -28.97 2.16 15.20
N SER A 118 -30.19 2.42 15.68
CA SER A 118 -30.53 2.46 17.11
C SER A 118 -29.73 3.48 17.93
N ILE A 119 -29.36 4.62 17.32
CA ILE A 119 -28.64 5.69 18.00
C ILE A 119 -29.59 6.36 19.02
N PRO A 120 -29.24 6.44 20.31
CA PRO A 120 -30.08 7.12 21.30
C PRO A 120 -30.23 8.62 20.99
N ALA A 121 -31.44 9.16 21.20
CA ALA A 121 -31.71 10.59 21.02
C ALA A 121 -30.73 11.50 21.77
N ALA A 122 -30.29 11.08 22.97
CA ALA A 122 -29.32 11.82 23.78
C ALA A 122 -27.95 12.03 23.09
N ARG A 123 -27.53 11.09 22.22
CA ARG A 123 -26.28 11.21 21.45
C ARG A 123 -26.51 11.88 20.10
N PHE A 124 -27.61 11.54 19.42
CA PHE A 124 -27.89 12.07 18.09
C PHE A 124 -28.23 13.56 18.09
N LEU A 125 -28.91 14.04 19.14
CA LEU A 125 -29.25 15.45 19.33
C LEU A 125 -28.16 16.24 20.09
N ASP A 126 -27.03 15.61 20.42
CA ASP A 126 -25.91 16.30 21.04
C ASP A 126 -25.23 17.22 20.01
N MET A 127 -25.32 18.53 20.26
CA MET A 127 -24.72 19.54 19.38
C MET A 127 -23.19 19.50 19.41
N SER A 128 -22.56 18.86 20.39
CA SER A 128 -21.10 18.66 20.42
C SER A 128 -20.65 17.82 19.23
N PHE A 129 -21.35 16.70 18.96
CA PHE A 129 -21.06 15.84 17.80
C PHE A 129 -21.23 16.59 16.47
N TRP A 130 -22.37 17.28 16.30
CA TRP A 130 -22.65 18.00 15.06
C TRP A 130 -21.73 19.22 14.88
N SER A 131 -21.39 19.93 15.94
CA SER A 131 -20.44 21.04 15.89
C SER A 131 -19.05 20.56 15.45
N MET A 132 -18.55 19.43 15.97
CA MET A 132 -17.28 18.87 15.54
C MET A 132 -17.34 18.35 14.10
N THR A 133 -18.43 17.67 13.72
CA THR A 133 -18.61 17.14 12.37
C THR A 133 -18.69 18.25 11.32
N PHE A 134 -19.38 19.35 11.62
CA PHE A 134 -19.49 20.50 10.74
C PHE A 134 -18.22 21.35 10.71
N ALA A 135 -17.51 21.46 11.84
CA ALA A 135 -16.23 22.16 11.89
C ALA A 135 -15.20 21.58 10.91
N LEU A 136 -15.26 20.28 10.58
CA LEU A 136 -14.34 19.65 9.62
C LEU A 136 -14.36 20.30 8.23
N TRP A 137 -15.45 20.97 7.82
CA TRP A 137 -15.59 21.55 6.48
C TRP A 137 -16.15 22.99 6.45
N LEU A 138 -16.83 23.45 7.51
CA LEU A 138 -17.35 24.83 7.59
C LEU A 138 -16.39 25.81 8.26
N LYS A 139 -15.38 25.34 9.00
CA LYS A 139 -14.46 26.21 9.73
C LYS A 139 -13.25 26.59 8.87
N SER A 140 -13.04 27.89 8.69
CA SER A 140 -11.84 28.46 8.08
C SER A 140 -11.00 29.20 9.14
N PRO A 141 -9.65 29.09 9.14
CA PRO A 141 -8.81 28.27 8.26
C PRO A 141 -8.83 26.77 8.63
N PRO A 142 -8.44 25.87 7.70
CA PRO A 142 -8.45 24.43 7.93
C PRO A 142 -7.42 24.01 9.00
N SER A 143 -7.87 23.19 9.95
CA SER A 143 -7.04 22.65 11.03
C SER A 143 -6.41 21.31 10.64
N GLU A 144 -5.35 20.91 11.34
CA GLU A 144 -4.70 19.58 11.16
C GLU A 144 -5.61 18.41 11.50
N TYR A 145 -6.66 18.67 12.29
CA TYR A 145 -7.69 17.72 12.67
C TYR A 145 -8.82 17.58 11.64
N HIS A 146 -8.80 18.33 10.54
CA HIS A 146 -9.78 18.20 9.45
C HIS A 146 -9.36 17.08 8.49
N ARG A 147 -9.47 15.83 8.95
CA ARG A 147 -9.00 14.63 8.22
C ARG A 147 -9.93 13.44 8.45
N VAL A 148 -9.74 12.40 7.64
CA VAL A 148 -10.61 11.21 7.61
C VAL A 148 -10.68 10.49 8.97
N GLU A 149 -9.56 10.42 9.68
CA GLU A 149 -9.40 9.76 10.97
C GLU A 149 -10.28 10.41 12.05
N THR A 150 -10.41 11.74 12.03
CA THR A 150 -11.26 12.44 13.01
C THR A 150 -12.73 12.02 12.88
N LEU A 151 -13.21 11.79 11.66
CA LEU A 151 -14.57 11.31 11.44
C LEU A 151 -14.72 9.83 11.82
N TYR A 152 -13.84 8.96 11.31
CA TYR A 152 -14.01 7.51 11.41
C TYR A 152 -13.45 6.88 12.70
N ASP A 153 -12.41 7.45 13.31
CA ASP A 153 -11.80 6.92 14.53
C ASP A 153 -12.35 7.57 15.81
N VAL A 154 -12.94 8.77 15.71
CA VAL A 154 -13.41 9.53 16.88
C VAL A 154 -14.92 9.77 16.85
N LEU A 155 -15.43 10.47 15.85
CA LEU A 155 -16.83 10.94 15.85
C LEU A 155 -17.84 9.81 15.65
N LEU A 156 -17.66 8.97 14.62
CA LEU A 156 -18.59 7.89 14.32
C LEU A 156 -18.58 6.76 15.39
N PRO A 157 -17.42 6.33 15.93
CA PRO A 157 -17.41 5.39 17.05
C PRO A 157 -18.10 5.93 18.31
N TRP A 158 -17.93 7.22 18.61
CA TRP A 158 -18.65 7.88 19.71
C TRP A 158 -20.16 7.86 19.48
N LEU A 159 -20.61 8.12 18.25
CA LEU A 159 -22.04 8.09 17.91
C LEU A 159 -22.62 6.66 17.99
N ALA A 160 -21.88 5.66 17.53
CA ALA A 160 -22.29 4.26 17.49
C ALA A 160 -22.17 3.51 18.82
N ASP A 161 -21.55 4.13 19.84
CA ASP A 161 -21.17 3.48 21.11
C ASP A 161 -20.39 2.18 20.94
N SER A 162 -19.62 2.08 19.86
CA SER A 162 -18.91 0.88 19.46
C SER A 162 -17.81 1.23 18.47
N VAL A 163 -16.79 0.38 18.39
CA VAL A 163 -15.70 0.54 17.42
C VAL A 163 -16.23 0.21 16.02
N LEU A 164 -15.90 1.03 15.02
CA LEU A 164 -16.20 0.70 13.62
C LEU A 164 -15.29 -0.46 13.16
N PRO A 165 -15.83 -1.45 12.42
CA PRO A 165 -17.09 -1.45 11.65
C PRO A 165 -18.26 -2.09 12.40
N THR A 166 -18.07 -2.57 13.64
CA THR A 166 -19.11 -3.27 14.42
C THR A 166 -20.34 -2.40 14.69
N GLY A 167 -20.15 -1.07 14.74
CA GLY A 167 -21.24 -0.11 14.80
C GLY A 167 -22.10 0.00 13.54
N PHE A 168 -21.68 -0.58 12.41
CA PHE A 168 -22.46 -0.60 11.18
C PHE A 168 -23.42 -1.80 11.13
N ALA A 169 -24.70 -1.51 10.94
CA ALA A 169 -25.72 -2.50 10.65
C ALA A 169 -25.59 -3.01 9.21
N LEU A 170 -25.58 -4.34 9.07
CA LEU A 170 -25.73 -5.01 7.78
C LEU A 170 -27.23 -5.12 7.47
N GLY A 171 -27.68 -4.51 6.38
CA GLY A 171 -29.08 -4.66 5.92
C GLY A 171 -29.37 -6.08 5.45
N GLU A 172 -30.65 -6.40 5.20
CA GLU A 172 -31.09 -7.74 4.77
C GLU A 172 -30.45 -8.22 3.45
N ALA A 173 -30.14 -7.28 2.54
CA ALA A 173 -29.48 -7.55 1.26
C ALA A 173 -28.37 -6.50 0.99
N PRO A 174 -27.19 -6.63 1.62
CA PRO A 174 -26.12 -5.64 1.51
C PRO A 174 -25.52 -5.64 0.09
N VAL A 175 -25.43 -4.44 -0.50
CA VAL A 175 -24.90 -4.26 -1.86
C VAL A 175 -23.43 -3.88 -1.79
N PHE A 176 -22.57 -4.84 -2.13
CA PHE A 176 -21.13 -4.65 -2.21
C PHE A 176 -20.70 -4.27 -3.64
N THR A 177 -19.86 -3.25 -3.75
CA THR A 177 -19.35 -2.77 -5.05
C THR A 177 -17.85 -2.57 -4.98
N THR A 178 -17.16 -2.64 -6.12
CA THR A 178 -15.72 -2.39 -6.17
C THR A 178 -15.39 -0.99 -5.65
N ALA A 179 -14.40 -0.89 -4.76
CA ALA A 179 -13.90 0.39 -4.26
C ALA A 179 -13.37 1.25 -5.41
N THR A 180 -13.54 2.56 -5.31
CA THR A 180 -13.00 3.47 -6.32
C THR A 180 -11.58 3.87 -5.95
N ARG A 181 -10.66 3.83 -6.92
CA ARG A 181 -9.23 4.11 -6.72
C ARG A 181 -8.82 5.48 -7.25
N ASN A 182 -9.79 6.36 -7.47
CA ASN A 182 -9.56 7.70 -7.97
C ASN A 182 -10.09 8.74 -7.00
N ASN A 183 -9.44 9.90 -6.92
CA ASN A 183 -9.78 10.96 -5.95
C ASN A 183 -11.02 11.79 -6.35
N THR A 184 -11.99 11.17 -7.04
CA THR A 184 -13.24 11.79 -7.50
C THR A 184 -14.46 11.27 -6.71
N GLY A 185 -14.24 10.91 -5.44
CA GLY A 185 -15.26 10.35 -4.56
C GLY A 185 -16.49 11.25 -4.39
N PHE A 186 -16.30 12.57 -4.29
CA PHE A 186 -17.36 13.54 -4.01
C PHE A 186 -18.61 13.40 -4.90
N ALA A 187 -18.45 13.32 -6.23
CA ALA A 187 -19.58 13.18 -7.14
C ALA A 187 -20.25 11.79 -7.02
N LYS A 188 -19.45 10.76 -6.73
CA LYS A 188 -19.95 9.39 -6.55
C LYS A 188 -20.68 9.20 -5.22
N ASN A 189 -20.39 10.02 -4.21
CA ASN A 189 -21.07 10.00 -2.92
C ASN A 189 -22.54 10.44 -3.07
N VAL A 190 -22.81 11.45 -3.92
CA VAL A 190 -24.17 11.87 -4.30
C VAL A 190 -24.93 10.75 -5.00
N VAL A 191 -24.29 10.08 -5.95
CA VAL A 191 -24.89 8.95 -6.67
C VAL A 191 -25.14 7.76 -5.72
N GLU A 192 -24.26 7.52 -4.76
CA GLU A 192 -24.43 6.47 -3.76
C GLU A 192 -25.58 6.77 -2.79
N ALA A 193 -25.72 8.02 -2.35
CA ALA A 193 -26.88 8.46 -1.56
C ALA A 193 -28.19 8.28 -2.33
N ALA A 194 -28.23 8.66 -3.61
CA ALA A 194 -29.40 8.44 -4.46
C ALA A 194 -29.77 6.95 -4.59
N LYS A 195 -28.78 6.07 -4.78
CA LYS A 195 -28.98 4.61 -4.81
C LYS A 195 -29.49 4.06 -3.48
N PHE A 196 -29.01 4.57 -2.36
CA PHE A 196 -29.48 4.16 -1.04
C PHE A 196 -30.95 4.54 -0.86
N LEU A 197 -31.32 5.80 -1.13
CA LEU A 197 -32.69 6.28 -1.01
C LEU A 197 -33.65 5.54 -1.96
N MET A 198 -33.25 5.27 -3.21
CA MET A 198 -34.05 4.48 -4.14
C MET A 198 -34.29 3.05 -3.63
N ARG A 199 -33.27 2.39 -3.07
CA ARG A 199 -33.44 1.05 -2.45
C ARG A 199 -34.42 1.11 -1.29
N LYS A 200 -34.34 2.15 -0.47
CA LYS A 200 -35.25 2.34 0.67
C LYS A 200 -36.71 2.56 0.22
N GLN A 201 -36.93 3.22 -0.91
CA GLN A 201 -38.24 3.35 -1.56
C GLN A 201 -38.74 2.04 -2.24
N GLY A 202 -38.02 0.92 -2.08
CA GLY A 202 -38.40 -0.38 -2.62
C GLY A 202 -38.09 -0.59 -4.11
N LEU A 203 -37.23 0.24 -4.71
CA LEU A 203 -36.80 0.01 -6.11
C LEU A 203 -35.80 -1.15 -6.18
N PRO A 204 -36.02 -2.15 -7.04
CA PRO A 204 -35.09 -3.26 -7.18
C PRO A 204 -33.80 -2.80 -7.85
N HIS A 205 -32.69 -3.49 -7.57
CA HIS A 205 -31.36 -3.13 -8.08
C HIS A 205 -31.29 -3.01 -9.61
N ALA A 206 -32.07 -3.82 -10.32
CA ALA A 206 -32.19 -3.77 -11.78
C ALA A 206 -32.80 -2.44 -12.27
N THR A 207 -33.89 -1.97 -11.65
CA THR A 207 -34.53 -0.69 -11.97
C THR A 207 -33.62 0.48 -11.66
N ILE A 208 -32.89 0.44 -10.53
CA ILE A 208 -31.92 1.48 -10.18
C ILE A 208 -30.81 1.59 -11.25
N LYS A 209 -30.35 0.47 -11.80
CA LYS A 209 -29.38 0.48 -12.92
C LYS A 209 -29.96 1.11 -14.18
N ARG A 210 -31.26 0.94 -14.45
CA ARG A 210 -31.95 1.58 -15.58
C ARG A 210 -32.10 3.08 -15.36
N VAL A 211 -32.59 3.51 -14.20
CA VAL A 211 -32.70 4.94 -13.81
C VAL A 211 -31.37 5.68 -13.93
N LEU A 212 -30.26 5.05 -13.50
CA LEU A 212 -28.93 5.65 -13.63
C LEU A 212 -28.42 5.72 -15.08
N PHE A 213 -28.91 4.84 -15.95
CA PHE A 213 -28.66 4.94 -17.38
C PHE A 213 -29.49 6.06 -18.01
N ASP A 214 -30.79 6.13 -17.69
CA ASP A 214 -31.69 7.19 -18.17
C ASP A 214 -31.15 8.58 -17.79
N LEU A 215 -30.68 8.75 -16.55
CA LEU A 215 -30.02 9.98 -16.12
C LEU A 215 -28.80 10.36 -16.98
N ARG A 216 -27.98 9.39 -17.40
CA ARG A 216 -26.84 9.66 -18.30
C ARG A 216 -27.31 10.01 -19.70
N TRP A 217 -28.35 9.32 -20.17
CA TRP A 217 -28.93 9.58 -21.47
C TRP A 217 -29.53 10.98 -21.54
N ASP A 218 -30.26 11.41 -20.52
CA ASP A 218 -30.85 12.75 -20.45
C ASP A 218 -29.78 13.85 -20.32
N ILE A 219 -28.70 13.61 -19.56
CA ILE A 219 -27.53 14.50 -19.56
C ILE A 219 -26.94 14.63 -20.96
N LEU A 220 -26.83 13.53 -21.72
CA LEU A 220 -26.30 13.57 -23.08
C LEU A 220 -27.24 14.31 -24.05
N LYS A 221 -28.57 14.21 -23.87
CA LYS A 221 -29.54 15.02 -24.62
C LYS A 221 -29.36 16.51 -24.33
N GLN A 222 -29.12 16.88 -23.07
CA GLN A 222 -28.83 18.27 -22.70
C GLN A 222 -27.53 18.75 -23.34
N ILE A 223 -26.46 17.95 -23.27
CA ILE A 223 -25.18 18.26 -23.93
C ILE A 223 -25.38 18.45 -25.43
N HIS A 224 -26.21 17.63 -26.08
CA HIS A 224 -26.52 17.80 -27.49
C HIS A 224 -27.20 19.16 -27.77
N GLN A 225 -28.18 19.54 -26.96
CA GLN A 225 -28.84 20.85 -27.06
C GLN A 225 -27.85 21.99 -26.85
N ASP A 226 -26.98 21.89 -25.85
CA ASP A 226 -25.96 22.90 -25.55
C ASP A 226 -24.97 23.03 -26.72
N LEU A 227 -24.54 21.93 -27.35
CA LEU A 227 -23.70 21.96 -28.54
C LEU A 227 -24.40 22.60 -29.75
N LEU A 228 -25.70 22.39 -29.91
CA LEU A 228 -26.48 23.08 -30.95
C LEU A 228 -26.52 24.59 -30.67
N VAL A 229 -26.67 25.00 -29.41
CA VAL A 229 -26.61 26.43 -29.01
C VAL A 229 -25.23 27.02 -29.27
N VAL A 230 -24.14 26.28 -29.04
CA VAL A 230 -22.79 26.75 -29.40
C VAL A 230 -22.68 26.91 -30.92
N GLN A 231 -23.18 25.94 -31.70
CA GLN A 231 -23.16 26.00 -33.16
C GLN A 231 -24.00 27.15 -33.74
N ASN A 232 -25.11 27.49 -33.09
CA ASN A 232 -25.92 28.66 -33.42
C ASN A 232 -26.35 29.41 -32.15
N PRO A 233 -25.57 30.42 -31.71
CA PRO A 233 -25.82 31.18 -30.49
C PRO A 233 -27.15 31.95 -30.47
N THR A 234 -27.84 32.09 -31.61
CA THR A 234 -29.14 32.76 -31.69
C THR A 234 -30.31 31.86 -31.30
N LEU A 235 -30.11 30.54 -31.26
CA LEU A 235 -31.15 29.54 -30.97
C LEU A 235 -31.98 29.84 -29.72
N PRO A 236 -31.38 30.17 -28.55
CA PRO A 236 -32.13 30.47 -27.33
C PRO A 236 -33.01 31.72 -27.44
N PHE A 237 -32.73 32.59 -28.40
CA PHE A 237 -33.35 33.92 -28.53
C PHE A 237 -34.32 34.03 -29.71
N HIS A 238 -34.63 32.91 -30.39
CA HIS A 238 -35.65 32.90 -31.43
C HIS A 238 -37.03 33.21 -30.82
N GLY A 239 -37.60 34.37 -31.17
CA GLY A 239 -38.89 34.83 -30.67
C GLY A 239 -38.83 35.83 -29.51
N VAL A 240 -37.63 36.22 -29.07
CA VAL A 240 -37.43 37.20 -27.98
C VAL A 240 -37.65 38.66 -28.43
N ALA A 241 -37.52 38.93 -29.74
CA ALA A 241 -37.67 40.25 -30.35
C ALA A 241 -38.92 41.07 -29.92
N PRO A 242 -40.16 40.52 -29.98
CA PRO A 242 -41.36 41.26 -29.59
C PRO A 242 -41.34 41.68 -28.11
N GLU A 243 -40.83 40.83 -27.21
CA GLU A 243 -40.75 41.14 -25.78
C GLU A 243 -39.71 42.23 -25.49
N VAL A 244 -38.55 42.21 -26.18
CA VAL A 244 -37.53 43.25 -26.06
C VAL A 244 -38.06 44.61 -26.51
N VAL A 245 -38.74 44.64 -27.66
CA VAL A 245 -39.34 45.86 -28.20
C VAL A 245 -40.44 46.37 -27.27
N GLN A 246 -41.26 45.48 -26.70
CA GLN A 246 -42.31 45.84 -25.74
C GLN A 246 -41.73 46.45 -24.45
N ILE A 247 -40.69 45.84 -23.88
CA ILE A 247 -40.03 46.34 -22.66
C ILE A 247 -39.41 47.71 -22.94
N LEU A 248 -38.66 47.86 -24.03
CA LEU A 248 -37.96 49.10 -24.34
C LEU A 248 -38.88 50.22 -24.83
N ALA A 249 -40.02 49.91 -25.46
CA ALA A 249 -41.02 50.90 -25.88
C ALA A 249 -41.80 51.48 -24.70
N GLY A 250 -41.87 50.76 -23.58
CA GLY A 250 -42.52 51.21 -22.34
C GLY A 250 -41.68 52.18 -21.50
N ILE A 251 -40.44 52.46 -21.89
CA ILE A 251 -39.44 53.18 -21.06
C ILE A 251 -38.88 54.38 -21.81
N ASN A 252 -38.65 55.48 -21.09
CA ASN A 252 -37.85 56.60 -21.59
C ASN A 252 -36.37 56.36 -21.26
N LEU A 253 -35.54 56.22 -22.29
CA LEU A 253 -34.10 56.08 -22.15
C LEU A 253 -33.46 57.43 -21.83
N ILE A 254 -32.38 57.44 -21.07
CA ILE A 254 -31.64 58.66 -20.72
C ILE A 254 -30.22 58.63 -21.29
N ASP A 255 -29.67 59.80 -21.63
CA ASP A 255 -28.26 59.96 -22.00
C ASP A 255 -27.40 60.54 -20.85
N SER A 256 -26.09 60.65 -21.06
CA SER A 256 -25.13 61.23 -20.09
C SER A 256 -25.36 62.73 -19.80
N VAL A 257 -26.18 63.42 -20.61
CA VAL A 257 -26.53 64.85 -20.45
C VAL A 257 -27.95 64.99 -19.85
N HIS A 258 -28.53 63.88 -19.39
CA HIS A 258 -29.90 63.77 -18.86
C HIS A 258 -31.02 64.09 -19.87
N GLY A 259 -30.74 63.99 -21.17
CA GLY A 259 -31.74 64.02 -22.24
C GLY A 259 -32.58 62.73 -22.27
N THR A 260 -33.89 62.87 -22.49
CA THR A 260 -34.83 61.73 -22.59
C THR A 260 -35.10 61.35 -24.04
N HIS A 261 -34.98 60.07 -24.37
CA HIS A 261 -35.14 59.50 -25.71
C HIS A 261 -36.13 58.34 -25.74
N ASN A 262 -36.81 58.17 -26.88
CA ASN A 262 -37.79 57.09 -27.09
C ASN A 262 -37.27 56.08 -28.13
N LEU A 263 -37.67 54.81 -28.01
CA LEU A 263 -37.21 53.67 -28.82
C LEU A 263 -37.39 53.89 -30.34
N ALA A 264 -38.43 54.63 -30.76
CA ALA A 264 -38.66 54.95 -32.16
C ALA A 264 -37.49 55.68 -32.85
N GLN A 265 -36.65 56.39 -32.07
CA GLN A 265 -35.45 57.07 -32.59
C GLN A 265 -34.26 56.13 -32.81
N LEU A 266 -34.30 54.90 -32.28
CA LEU A 266 -33.24 53.89 -32.34
C LEU A 266 -33.48 52.85 -33.44
N LEU A 267 -34.75 52.55 -33.74
CA LEU A 267 -35.17 51.53 -34.73
C LEU A 267 -34.86 51.89 -36.20
N THR A 268 -34.29 53.07 -36.46
CA THR A 268 -33.79 53.44 -37.81
C THR A 268 -32.39 52.90 -38.10
N ALA A 269 -31.71 52.32 -37.10
CA ALA A 269 -30.36 51.75 -37.23
C ALA A 269 -30.41 50.29 -37.68
N SER A 270 -29.43 49.87 -38.49
CA SER A 270 -29.31 48.50 -38.99
C SER A 270 -28.86 47.48 -37.93
N VAL A 271 -28.16 47.94 -36.90
CA VAL A 271 -27.74 47.15 -35.73
C VAL A 271 -27.89 48.00 -34.47
N VAL A 272 -28.44 47.43 -33.41
CA VAL A 272 -28.53 48.04 -32.07
C VAL A 272 -27.76 47.16 -31.07
N GLY A 273 -26.94 47.77 -30.21
CA GLY A 273 -26.19 47.05 -29.18
C GLY A 273 -26.85 47.19 -27.81
N LEU A 274 -27.26 46.09 -27.19
CA LEU A 274 -27.71 46.03 -25.79
C LEU A 274 -26.52 45.66 -24.91
N TYR A 275 -26.02 46.63 -24.14
CA TYR A 275 -24.80 46.49 -23.35
C TYR A 275 -25.10 46.37 -21.85
N PHE A 276 -24.89 45.17 -21.29
CA PHE A 276 -25.03 44.90 -19.87
C PHE A 276 -23.70 45.16 -19.16
N SER A 277 -23.70 46.11 -18.23
CA SER A 277 -22.48 46.65 -17.61
C SER A 277 -22.71 47.12 -16.18
N SER A 278 -21.63 47.24 -15.41
CA SER A 278 -21.59 47.95 -14.12
C SER A 278 -20.29 48.73 -13.99
N SER A 279 -20.37 49.89 -13.34
CA SER A 279 -19.24 50.79 -13.03
C SER A 279 -18.20 50.19 -12.08
N THR A 280 -18.61 49.23 -11.23
CA THR A 280 -17.71 48.54 -10.28
C THR A 280 -17.00 47.33 -10.91
N CYS A 281 -17.37 46.95 -12.14
CA CYS A 281 -16.76 45.83 -12.84
C CYS A 281 -15.53 46.27 -13.62
N GLY A 282 -14.34 45.87 -13.17
CA GLY A 282 -13.06 46.20 -13.83
C GLY A 282 -13.02 45.82 -15.31
N VAL A 283 -13.56 44.67 -15.69
CA VAL A 283 -13.59 44.23 -17.11
C VAL A 283 -14.48 45.13 -17.97
N CYS A 284 -15.59 45.63 -17.43
CA CYS A 284 -16.48 46.57 -18.14
C CYS A 284 -15.79 47.92 -18.38
N THR A 285 -15.00 48.41 -17.42
CA THR A 285 -14.24 49.66 -17.55
C THR A 285 -13.16 49.58 -18.64
N THR A 286 -12.58 48.40 -18.88
CA THR A 286 -11.60 48.18 -19.96
C THR A 286 -12.26 48.01 -21.34
N PHE A 287 -13.46 47.42 -21.40
CA PHE A 287 -14.17 47.16 -22.66
C PHE A 287 -14.91 48.39 -23.20
N SER A 288 -15.53 49.20 -22.32
CA SER A 288 -16.34 50.36 -22.71
C SER A 288 -15.62 51.35 -23.64
N PRO A 289 -14.33 51.71 -23.42
CA PRO A 289 -13.58 52.56 -24.35
C PRO A 289 -13.38 51.94 -25.74
N LYS A 290 -13.19 50.62 -25.83
CA LYS A 290 -13.04 49.90 -27.11
C LYS A 290 -14.33 49.91 -27.91
N LEU A 291 -15.46 49.66 -27.24
CA LEU A 291 -16.79 49.79 -27.84
C LEU A 291 -17.05 51.22 -28.30
N HIS A 292 -16.65 52.22 -27.50
CA HIS A 292 -16.81 53.62 -27.89
C HIS A 292 -15.97 53.97 -29.12
N ALA A 293 -14.70 53.54 -29.17
CA ALA A 293 -13.84 53.73 -30.33
C ALA A 293 -14.47 53.12 -31.60
N LEU A 294 -15.05 51.92 -31.52
CA LEU A 294 -15.77 51.32 -32.64
C LEU A 294 -16.96 52.20 -33.08
N THR A 295 -17.78 52.70 -32.14
CA THR A 295 -18.91 53.59 -32.47
C THR A 295 -18.47 54.90 -33.15
N GLN A 296 -17.24 55.36 -32.92
CA GLN A 296 -16.67 56.54 -33.57
C GLN A 296 -16.14 56.24 -34.98
N HIS A 297 -15.56 55.06 -35.22
CA HIS A 297 -15.05 54.66 -36.53
C HIS A 297 -16.18 54.36 -37.54
N VAL A 298 -17.33 53.89 -37.06
CA VAL A 298 -18.51 53.65 -37.91
C VAL A 298 -19.23 54.97 -38.19
N THR A 299 -18.71 55.78 -39.12
CA THR A 299 -19.31 57.07 -39.52
C THR A 299 -20.34 56.94 -40.64
N HIS A 300 -20.33 55.82 -41.37
CA HIS A 300 -21.19 55.59 -42.54
C HIS A 300 -22.60 55.08 -42.18
N ALA A 301 -22.84 54.71 -40.92
CA ALA A 301 -24.12 54.24 -40.42
C ALA A 301 -24.26 54.56 -38.92
N ARG A 302 -25.50 54.60 -38.41
CA ARG A 302 -25.76 54.83 -36.99
C ARG A 302 -25.69 53.51 -36.22
N PHE A 303 -24.83 53.43 -35.20
CA PHE A 303 -24.72 52.27 -34.30
C PHE A 303 -25.05 52.67 -32.85
N PRO A 304 -26.34 52.68 -32.47
CA PRO A 304 -26.76 53.05 -31.11
C PRO A 304 -26.47 51.93 -30.10
N ILE A 305 -25.98 52.32 -28.92
CA ILE A 305 -25.76 51.44 -27.77
C ILE A 305 -26.76 51.81 -26.68
N VAL A 306 -27.48 50.80 -26.17
CA VAL A 306 -28.38 50.92 -25.02
C VAL A 306 -27.76 50.14 -23.86
N VAL A 307 -27.34 50.87 -22.83
CA VAL A 307 -26.71 50.33 -21.63
C VAL A 307 -27.80 49.92 -20.64
N VAL A 308 -27.71 48.68 -20.17
CA VAL A 308 -28.50 48.13 -19.07
C VAL A 308 -27.58 48.05 -17.84
N PRO A 309 -27.68 49.03 -16.92
CA PRO A 309 -26.82 49.11 -15.74
C PRO A 309 -27.21 48.05 -14.70
N LEU A 310 -26.23 47.32 -14.19
CA LEU A 310 -26.40 46.33 -13.11
C LEU A 310 -25.80 46.81 -11.78
N ASP A 311 -25.61 48.13 -11.63
CA ASP A 311 -25.08 48.75 -10.41
C ASP A 311 -26.00 48.56 -9.20
N GLY A 312 -25.40 48.42 -8.02
CA GLY A 312 -26.11 48.05 -6.79
C GLY A 312 -26.73 49.22 -6.05
N SER A 313 -26.18 50.43 -6.21
CA SER A 313 -26.63 51.66 -5.54
C SER A 313 -26.96 52.80 -6.52
N ALA A 314 -27.79 53.75 -6.09
CA ALA A 314 -28.16 54.91 -6.90
C ALA A 314 -26.96 55.83 -7.21
N ASP A 315 -26.00 55.90 -6.29
CA ASP A 315 -24.77 56.70 -6.43
C ASP A 315 -23.81 56.08 -7.47
N GLU A 316 -23.66 54.74 -7.44
CA GLU A 316 -22.91 54.00 -8.48
C GLU A 316 -23.52 54.19 -9.86
N PHE A 317 -24.85 54.15 -9.97
CA PHE A 317 -25.54 54.40 -11.23
C PHE A 317 -25.30 55.83 -11.76
N ALA A 318 -25.35 56.84 -10.90
CA ALA A 318 -25.09 58.22 -11.30
C ALA A 318 -23.65 58.39 -11.81
N ALA A 319 -22.67 57.78 -11.13
CA ALA A 319 -21.29 57.75 -11.57
C ALA A 319 -21.13 57.01 -12.93
N HIS A 320 -21.81 55.87 -13.10
CA HIS A 320 -21.82 55.12 -14.35
C HIS A 320 -22.39 55.96 -15.50
N LEU A 321 -23.57 56.58 -15.33
CA LEU A 321 -24.23 57.39 -16.35
C LEU A 321 -23.37 58.58 -16.81
N ASN A 322 -22.70 59.26 -15.87
CA ASN A 322 -21.80 60.37 -16.17
C ASN A 322 -20.54 59.96 -16.92
N SER A 323 -20.16 58.68 -16.85
CA SER A 323 -19.00 58.13 -17.56
C SER A 323 -19.32 57.65 -18.98
N LEU A 324 -20.60 57.50 -19.33
CA LEU A 324 -21.02 57.02 -20.65
C LEU A 324 -20.86 58.11 -21.72
N PRO A 325 -20.52 57.75 -22.97
CA PRO A 325 -20.51 58.69 -24.07
C PRO A 325 -21.89 59.31 -24.34
N PRO A 326 -21.97 60.58 -24.79
CA PRO A 326 -23.24 61.25 -25.07
C PRO A 326 -24.03 60.66 -26.24
N SER A 327 -23.41 59.80 -27.05
CA SER A 327 -24.07 59.05 -28.13
C SER A 327 -24.75 57.77 -27.66
N TRP A 328 -24.59 57.38 -26.40
CA TRP A 328 -25.13 56.15 -25.82
C TRP A 328 -26.36 56.45 -24.97
N TYR A 329 -27.24 55.46 -24.87
CA TYR A 329 -28.49 55.51 -24.12
C TYR A 329 -28.41 54.57 -22.93
N CYS A 330 -29.13 54.87 -21.86
CA CYS A 330 -29.12 54.08 -20.63
C CYS A 330 -30.55 53.85 -20.12
N VAL A 331 -30.81 52.64 -19.61
CA VAL A 331 -32.07 52.32 -18.91
C VAL A 331 -32.04 52.95 -17.51
N PRO A 332 -32.99 53.83 -17.14
CA PRO A 332 -32.97 54.51 -15.84
C PRO A 332 -32.97 53.55 -14.65
N VAL A 333 -32.34 53.97 -13.54
CA VAL A 333 -32.29 53.18 -12.29
C VAL A 333 -33.68 52.93 -11.68
N THR A 334 -34.65 53.78 -11.98
CA THR A 334 -36.06 53.64 -11.54
C THR A 334 -36.77 52.45 -12.19
N GLU A 335 -36.34 52.02 -13.38
CA GLU A 335 -36.97 50.95 -14.16
C GLU A 335 -36.43 49.57 -13.77
N VAL A 336 -36.55 49.21 -12.49
CA VAL A 336 -35.97 47.99 -11.92
C VAL A 336 -36.52 46.71 -12.58
N ASP A 337 -37.83 46.68 -12.85
CA ASP A 337 -38.49 45.50 -13.42
C ASP A 337 -38.07 45.25 -14.86
N ALA A 338 -37.89 46.32 -15.65
CA ALA A 338 -37.37 46.22 -17.00
C ALA A 338 -35.94 45.70 -17.07
N ARG A 339 -35.05 46.16 -16.17
CA ARG A 339 -33.67 45.65 -16.10
C ARG A 339 -33.64 44.18 -15.72
N LYS A 340 -34.42 43.76 -14.72
CA LYS A 340 -34.53 42.34 -14.32
C LYS A 340 -35.10 41.49 -15.44
N ALA A 341 -36.11 41.99 -16.15
CA ALA A 341 -36.71 41.30 -17.29
C ALA A 341 -35.68 41.11 -18.41
N LEU A 342 -34.93 42.15 -18.79
CA LEU A 342 -33.88 42.08 -19.82
C LEU A 342 -32.73 41.14 -19.43
N VAL A 343 -32.26 41.17 -18.18
CA VAL A 343 -31.22 40.25 -17.67
C VAL A 343 -31.68 38.80 -17.76
N LYS A 344 -32.93 38.53 -17.37
CA LYS A 344 -33.51 37.19 -17.42
C LYS A 344 -33.72 36.72 -18.87
N LEU A 345 -34.23 37.59 -19.72
CA LEU A 345 -34.57 37.33 -21.12
C LEU A 345 -33.33 37.00 -21.97
N PHE A 346 -32.21 37.70 -21.71
CA PHE A 346 -30.95 37.46 -22.40
C PHE A 346 -30.01 36.49 -21.66
N HIS A 347 -30.48 35.84 -20.59
CA HIS A 347 -29.70 34.90 -19.79
C HIS A 347 -28.33 35.46 -19.34
N VAL A 348 -28.28 36.73 -18.95
CA VAL A 348 -27.02 37.42 -18.62
C VAL A 348 -26.46 36.88 -17.30
N ALA A 349 -25.47 36.00 -17.40
CA ALA A 349 -24.77 35.39 -16.26
C ALA A 349 -23.46 36.11 -15.89
N ALA A 350 -22.88 36.87 -16.81
CA ALA A 350 -21.63 37.61 -16.64
C ALA A 350 -21.71 38.99 -17.32
N ILE A 351 -20.87 39.93 -16.88
CA ILE A 351 -20.68 41.25 -17.50
C ILE A 351 -19.18 41.51 -17.72
N PRO A 352 -18.77 42.19 -18.81
CA PRO A 352 -19.59 42.82 -19.84
C PRO A 352 -20.27 41.81 -20.78
N THR A 353 -21.56 41.98 -21.06
CA THR A 353 -22.29 41.24 -22.11
C THR A 353 -22.85 42.25 -23.11
N LEU A 354 -22.62 42.04 -24.41
CA LEU A 354 -23.13 42.88 -25.48
C LEU A 354 -23.92 42.02 -26.46
N VAL A 355 -25.24 42.24 -26.54
CA VAL A 355 -26.11 41.56 -27.49
C VAL A 355 -26.36 42.48 -28.67
N LEU A 356 -26.11 42.01 -29.89
CA LEU A 356 -26.36 42.76 -31.12
C LEU A 356 -27.71 42.34 -31.70
N THR A 357 -28.63 43.28 -31.88
CA THR A 357 -29.92 43.07 -32.51
C THR A 357 -30.03 43.82 -33.83
N ASP A 358 -30.96 43.42 -34.68
CA ASP A 358 -31.33 44.19 -35.87
C ASP A 358 -32.41 45.26 -35.56
N ALA A 359 -32.86 45.96 -36.60
CA ALA A 359 -33.90 46.99 -36.51
C ALA A 359 -35.27 46.46 -36.05
N THR A 360 -35.51 45.14 -36.10
CA THR A 360 -36.75 44.50 -35.65
C THR A 360 -36.67 44.01 -34.20
N GLY A 361 -35.50 44.11 -33.57
CA GLY A 361 -35.23 43.57 -32.24
C GLY A 361 -34.82 42.10 -32.26
N ALA A 362 -34.63 41.48 -33.44
CA ALA A 362 -34.15 40.10 -33.54
C ALA A 362 -32.65 40.04 -33.24
N VAL A 363 -32.24 39.05 -32.45
CA VAL A 363 -30.84 38.87 -32.05
C VAL A 363 -30.01 38.38 -33.24
N LYS A 364 -29.03 39.20 -33.65
CA LYS A 364 -28.03 38.82 -34.65
C LYS A 364 -26.95 37.95 -34.01
N THR A 365 -26.44 38.35 -32.84
CA THR A 365 -25.53 37.54 -32.05
C THR A 365 -25.52 37.99 -30.59
N PRO A 366 -25.53 37.06 -29.62
CA PRO A 366 -25.29 37.38 -28.22
C PRO A 366 -23.80 37.60 -27.89
N LEU A 367 -22.88 37.27 -28.81
CA LEU A 367 -21.42 37.37 -28.63
C LEU A 367 -20.85 38.70 -29.13
N GLY A 368 -21.58 39.81 -28.95
CA GLY A 368 -21.21 41.12 -29.48
C GLY A 368 -19.86 41.64 -28.95
N VAL A 369 -19.46 41.26 -27.73
CA VAL A 369 -18.13 41.61 -27.18
C VAL A 369 -17.02 41.05 -28.06
N GLN A 370 -17.15 39.80 -28.52
CA GLN A 370 -16.17 39.14 -29.39
C GLN A 370 -16.13 39.77 -30.78
N VAL A 371 -17.29 40.18 -31.32
CA VAL A 371 -17.38 40.91 -32.59
C VAL A 371 -16.58 42.23 -32.53
N VAL A 372 -16.77 42.99 -31.46
CA VAL A 372 -16.09 44.29 -31.25
C VAL A 372 -14.58 44.12 -31.12
N LEU A 373 -14.13 43.04 -30.46
CA LEU A 373 -12.70 42.75 -30.32
C LEU A 373 -12.08 42.22 -31.62
N GLY A 374 -12.84 41.49 -32.44
CA GLY A 374 -12.38 40.94 -33.72
C GLY A 374 -12.37 41.95 -34.87
N ASP A 375 -13.25 42.95 -34.84
CA ASP A 375 -13.34 44.04 -35.84
C ASP A 375 -13.37 45.42 -35.14
N PRO A 376 -12.24 45.86 -34.53
CA PRO A 376 -12.19 47.08 -33.71
C PRO A 376 -12.42 48.37 -34.52
N THR A 377 -12.25 48.32 -35.83
CA THR A 377 -12.46 49.46 -36.75
C THR A 377 -13.82 49.42 -37.45
N GLY A 378 -14.58 48.33 -37.32
CA GLY A 378 -15.91 48.19 -37.93
C GLY A 378 -15.87 48.08 -39.44
N ALA A 379 -14.78 47.56 -40.02
CA ALA A 379 -14.59 47.45 -41.46
C ALA A 379 -15.67 46.58 -42.13
N SER A 380 -16.23 45.63 -41.36
CA SER A 380 -17.28 44.73 -41.82
C SER A 380 -18.68 45.09 -41.31
N PHE A 381 -18.85 46.24 -40.64
CA PHE A 381 -20.17 46.71 -40.17
C PHE A 381 -21.14 46.86 -41.35
N PRO A 382 -22.40 46.38 -41.29
CA PRO A 382 -23.16 45.87 -40.13
C PRO A 382 -23.07 44.35 -39.90
N TRP A 383 -21.98 43.70 -40.31
CA TRP A 383 -21.72 42.26 -40.18
C TRP A 383 -22.83 41.43 -40.85
N LEU A 384 -22.92 41.56 -42.17
CA LEU A 384 -23.79 40.78 -43.05
C LEU A 384 -22.94 39.75 -43.82
N PRO A 385 -23.54 38.64 -44.31
CA PRO A 385 -22.83 37.70 -45.17
C PRO A 385 -22.12 38.43 -46.32
N PRO A 386 -20.83 38.16 -46.59
CA PRO A 386 -20.06 36.96 -46.22
C PRO A 386 -19.32 37.03 -44.86
N TYR A 387 -19.57 38.01 -44.00
CA TYR A 387 -18.93 38.06 -42.67
C TYR A 387 -19.44 36.91 -41.78
N GLU A 388 -18.53 36.08 -41.28
CA GLU A 388 -18.83 34.99 -40.34
C GLU A 388 -18.86 35.54 -38.91
N LEU A 389 -20.01 35.40 -38.24
CA LEU A 389 -20.15 35.78 -36.84
C LEU A 389 -19.31 34.86 -35.95
N PRO A 390 -18.76 35.38 -34.83
CA PRO A 390 -17.96 34.56 -33.93
C PRO A 390 -18.79 33.43 -33.34
N ILE A 391 -18.20 32.24 -33.32
CA ILE A 391 -18.73 31.02 -32.74
C ILE A 391 -17.62 30.47 -31.85
N GLU A 392 -17.97 30.04 -30.63
CA GLU A 392 -16.99 29.48 -29.71
C GLU A 392 -16.52 28.10 -30.19
N ARG A 393 -15.20 27.94 -30.31
CA ARG A 393 -14.56 26.66 -30.62
C ARG A 393 -14.51 25.79 -29.36
N LEU A 394 -14.79 24.49 -29.53
CA LEU A 394 -14.60 23.50 -28.47
C LEU A 394 -13.11 23.33 -28.14
N SER A 395 -12.71 23.45 -26.88
CA SER A 395 -11.34 23.16 -26.45
C SER A 395 -11.00 21.68 -26.60
N ASP A 396 -9.72 21.34 -26.72
CA ASP A 396 -9.29 19.93 -26.80
C ASP A 396 -9.64 19.14 -25.52
N THR A 397 -9.67 19.82 -24.37
CA THR A 397 -10.12 19.24 -23.09
C THR A 397 -11.60 18.90 -23.10
N GLU A 398 -12.46 19.81 -23.56
CA GLU A 398 -13.90 19.58 -23.67
C GLU A 398 -14.22 18.49 -24.68
N ALA A 399 -13.51 18.48 -25.82
CA ALA A 399 -13.61 17.42 -26.83
C ALA A 399 -13.31 16.03 -26.22
N THR A 400 -12.23 15.94 -25.45
CA THR A 400 -11.81 14.68 -24.83
C THR A 400 -12.84 14.20 -23.78
N VAL A 401 -13.39 15.11 -22.98
CA VAL A 401 -14.45 14.78 -22.00
C VAL A 401 -15.71 14.30 -22.71
N LEU A 402 -16.07 14.93 -23.83
CA LEU A 402 -17.23 14.55 -24.63
C LEU A 402 -17.05 13.17 -25.27
N ASP A 403 -15.88 12.88 -25.84
CA ASP A 403 -15.54 11.56 -26.37
C ASP A 403 -15.68 10.46 -25.29
N PHE A 404 -15.25 10.77 -24.07
CA PHE A 404 -15.41 9.85 -22.94
C PHE A 404 -16.89 9.66 -22.57
N ALA A 405 -17.69 10.73 -22.56
CA ALA A 405 -19.13 10.67 -22.29
C ALA A 405 -19.87 9.82 -23.34
N ILE A 406 -19.54 9.98 -24.63
CA ILE A 406 -20.08 9.18 -25.75
C ILE A 406 -19.77 7.69 -25.51
N LYS A 407 -18.49 7.36 -25.29
CA LYS A 407 -18.05 5.97 -25.07
C LYS A 407 -18.71 5.33 -23.84
N GLN A 408 -18.76 6.05 -22.71
CA GLN A 408 -19.35 5.53 -21.48
C GLN A 408 -20.87 5.33 -21.59
N THR A 409 -21.56 6.21 -22.33
CA THR A 409 -23.01 6.11 -22.54
C THR A 409 -23.34 4.94 -23.47
N GLY A 410 -22.59 4.78 -24.57
CA GLY A 410 -22.73 3.63 -25.47
C GLY A 410 -22.48 2.29 -24.76
N LEU A 411 -21.40 2.19 -23.98
CA LEU A 411 -21.09 0.98 -23.21
C LEU A 411 -22.17 0.68 -22.15
N ALA A 412 -22.72 1.72 -21.50
CA ALA A 412 -23.81 1.55 -20.56
C ALA A 412 -25.10 1.07 -21.25
N ALA A 413 -25.41 1.59 -22.45
CA ALA A 413 -26.56 1.17 -23.24
C ALA A 413 -26.48 -0.33 -23.62
N LEU A 414 -25.33 -0.78 -24.12
CA LEU A 414 -25.08 -2.19 -24.44
C LEU A 414 -25.30 -3.08 -23.22
N LYS A 415 -24.76 -2.71 -22.06
CA LYS A 415 -24.98 -3.45 -20.80
C LYS A 415 -26.44 -3.51 -20.36
N GLN A 416 -27.26 -2.50 -20.68
CA GLN A 416 -28.69 -2.56 -20.39
C GLN A 416 -29.42 -3.45 -21.39
N ASN A 417 -29.04 -3.41 -22.68
CA ASN A 417 -29.61 -4.25 -23.72
C ASN A 417 -29.29 -5.74 -23.49
N ASP A 418 -28.03 -6.09 -23.23
CA ASP A 418 -27.59 -7.46 -22.90
C ASP A 418 -28.35 -8.04 -21.70
N ALA A 419 -28.75 -7.17 -20.78
CA ALA A 419 -29.50 -7.54 -19.59
C ALA A 419 -31.03 -7.48 -19.77
N GLY A 420 -31.53 -7.30 -21.00
CA GLY A 420 -32.94 -7.26 -21.35
C GLY A 420 -33.70 -6.03 -20.85
N ARG A 421 -33.01 -4.95 -20.48
CA ARG A 421 -33.60 -3.72 -19.87
C ARG A 421 -33.69 -2.52 -20.81
N LEU A 422 -33.22 -2.66 -22.05
CA LEU A 422 -33.24 -1.60 -23.07
C LEU A 422 -33.72 -2.25 -24.38
N ALA A 423 -34.82 -1.75 -24.95
CA ALA A 423 -35.36 -2.28 -26.19
C ALA A 423 -34.44 -1.92 -27.38
N THR A 424 -34.53 -2.69 -28.47
CA THR A 424 -33.73 -2.43 -29.68
C THR A 424 -34.00 -1.04 -30.26
N ASP A 425 -35.26 -0.60 -30.25
CA ASP A 425 -35.67 0.72 -30.74
C ASP A 425 -35.05 1.85 -29.92
N GLU A 426 -34.96 1.67 -28.60
CA GLU A 426 -34.29 2.61 -27.69
C GLU A 426 -32.78 2.63 -27.94
N LEU A 427 -32.16 1.46 -28.21
CA LEU A 427 -30.74 1.37 -28.54
C LEU A 427 -30.41 2.11 -29.84
N VAL A 428 -31.28 2.02 -30.85
CA VAL A 428 -31.16 2.80 -32.09
C VAL A 428 -31.24 4.30 -31.78
N ALA A 429 -32.19 4.73 -30.95
CA ALA A 429 -32.30 6.13 -30.54
C ALA A 429 -31.04 6.63 -29.82
N VAL A 430 -30.44 5.80 -28.95
CA VAL A 430 -29.15 6.11 -28.30
C VAL A 430 -28.04 6.25 -29.33
N GLN A 431 -27.93 5.32 -30.29
CA GLN A 431 -26.93 5.39 -31.36
C GLN A 431 -27.08 6.65 -32.20
N THR A 432 -28.31 7.01 -32.59
CA THR A 432 -28.59 8.24 -33.35
C THR A 432 -28.16 9.48 -32.58
N LEU A 433 -28.44 9.54 -31.27
CA LEU A 433 -28.01 10.65 -30.43
C LEU A 433 -26.48 10.73 -30.32
N LEU A 434 -25.81 9.60 -30.07
CA LEU A 434 -24.34 9.55 -29.98
C LEU A 434 -23.68 10.06 -31.26
N GLN A 435 -24.18 9.61 -32.42
CA GLN A 435 -23.67 10.05 -33.72
C GLN A 435 -23.92 11.55 -33.97
N SER A 436 -25.09 12.05 -33.56
CA SER A 436 -25.42 13.47 -33.71
C SER A 436 -24.52 14.35 -32.86
N VAL A 437 -24.28 13.97 -31.59
CA VAL A 437 -23.36 14.66 -30.68
C VAL A 437 -21.93 14.67 -31.24
N GLU A 438 -21.44 13.51 -31.70
CA GLU A 438 -20.09 13.39 -32.28
C GLU A 438 -19.93 14.27 -33.52
N ASN A 439 -20.92 14.28 -34.42
CA ASN A 439 -20.90 15.09 -35.63
C ASN A 439 -20.90 16.60 -35.33
N THR A 440 -21.77 17.05 -34.41
CA THR A 440 -21.84 18.47 -34.01
C THR A 440 -20.55 18.91 -33.33
N ALA A 441 -20.01 18.09 -32.42
CA ALA A 441 -18.77 18.41 -31.72
C ALA A 441 -17.54 18.44 -32.63
N LYS A 442 -17.46 17.52 -33.60
CA LYS A 442 -16.39 17.51 -34.60
C LYS A 442 -16.39 18.80 -35.42
N ALA A 443 -17.56 19.26 -35.87
CA ALA A 443 -17.68 20.52 -36.61
C ALA A 443 -17.19 21.73 -35.78
N LEU A 444 -17.52 21.77 -34.48
CA LEU A 444 -17.08 22.84 -33.57
C LEU A 444 -15.59 22.77 -33.22
N ARG A 445 -14.97 21.58 -33.28
CA ARG A 445 -13.53 21.39 -33.04
C ARG A 445 -12.67 21.83 -34.22
N GLU A 446 -13.15 21.59 -35.44
CA GLU A 446 -12.43 21.89 -36.70
C GLU A 446 -12.45 23.39 -37.06
N LEU A 447 -13.16 24.22 -36.29
CA LEU A 447 -13.15 25.68 -36.46
C LEU A 447 -11.72 26.24 -36.26
N PRO A 448 -11.23 27.12 -37.16
CA PRO A 448 -9.94 27.76 -36.98
C PRO A 448 -9.95 28.57 -35.66
N PRO A 449 -8.87 28.54 -34.86
CA PRO A 449 -8.82 29.35 -33.65
C PRO A 449 -9.01 30.81 -34.05
N HIS A 450 -9.86 31.54 -33.30
CA HIS A 450 -10.00 32.98 -33.51
C HIS A 450 -8.61 33.62 -33.51
N ARG A 451 -8.29 34.41 -34.54
CA ARG A 451 -7.04 35.17 -34.62
C ARG A 451 -6.96 36.11 -33.42
N VAL A 452 -6.37 35.64 -32.33
CA VAL A 452 -5.88 36.52 -31.28
C VAL A 452 -4.69 37.24 -31.88
N ALA A 453 -4.77 38.57 -31.94
CA ALA A 453 -3.68 39.42 -32.37
C ALA A 453 -2.40 39.08 -31.60
N ASP A 454 -1.31 38.95 -32.37
CA ASP A 454 0.09 38.69 -32.04
C ASP A 454 0.42 37.72 -30.88
N PRO A 455 1.39 36.80 -31.07
CA PRO A 455 1.87 35.95 -30.00
C PRO A 455 2.36 36.84 -28.85
N TRP A 456 1.75 36.70 -27.68
CA TRP A 456 2.15 37.42 -26.48
C TRP A 456 3.61 37.10 -26.18
N THR A 457 4.47 38.12 -26.21
CA THR A 457 5.80 38.05 -25.63
C THR A 457 5.69 38.43 -24.16
N LEU A 458 5.73 37.43 -23.28
CA LEU A 458 5.78 37.59 -21.82
C LEU A 458 7.00 38.43 -21.42
N THR A 459 6.81 39.75 -21.32
CA THR A 459 7.86 40.68 -20.90
C THR A 459 7.41 41.66 -19.81
N GLU A 460 6.13 41.73 -19.47
CA GLU A 460 5.64 42.48 -18.31
C GLU A 460 4.88 41.59 -17.34
N GLN A 461 5.33 41.55 -16.08
CA GLN A 461 4.60 40.94 -14.98
C GLN A 461 3.35 41.77 -14.70
N VAL A 462 2.19 41.26 -15.12
CA VAL A 462 0.90 41.84 -14.76
C VAL A 462 0.60 41.49 -13.30
N PRO A 463 0.30 42.47 -12.42
CA PRO A 463 -0.16 42.16 -11.08
C PRO A 463 -1.60 41.64 -11.16
N VAL A 464 -1.79 40.38 -10.78
CA VAL A 464 -3.11 39.74 -10.72
C VAL A 464 -3.91 40.40 -9.58
N LEU A 465 -5.03 41.04 -9.91
CA LEU A 465 -6.02 41.50 -8.93
C LEU A 465 -6.60 40.30 -8.16
N PRO A 466 -6.85 40.41 -6.85
CA PRO A 466 -7.20 39.28 -6.01
C PRO A 466 -8.68 38.90 -6.23
N PHE A 467 -8.93 37.86 -7.00
CA PHE A 467 -10.12 37.04 -6.80
C PHE A 467 -9.84 36.06 -5.66
N GLU A 468 -10.78 35.93 -4.71
CA GLU A 468 -10.66 34.96 -3.63
C GLU A 468 -10.42 33.55 -4.19
N HIS A 469 -9.40 32.87 -3.64
CA HIS A 469 -8.97 31.50 -3.95
C HIS A 469 -8.04 31.28 -5.15
N LEU A 470 -7.48 32.34 -5.75
CA LEU A 470 -6.45 32.20 -6.81
C LEU A 470 -5.03 31.90 -6.29
N GLU A 471 -4.82 31.93 -4.97
CA GLU A 471 -3.54 31.59 -4.31
C GLU A 471 -3.12 30.13 -4.55
N HIS A 472 -4.06 29.26 -4.92
CA HIS A 472 -3.79 27.85 -5.23
C HIS A 472 -3.31 27.60 -6.67
N PHE A 473 -3.29 28.63 -7.54
CA PHE A 473 -2.92 28.50 -8.95
C PHE A 473 -1.71 29.35 -9.35
N GLN A 474 -0.82 29.70 -8.41
CA GLN A 474 0.46 30.29 -8.76
C GLN A 474 1.42 29.22 -9.33
N THR A 475 1.32 29.06 -10.65
CA THR A 475 2.36 28.74 -11.66
C THR A 475 3.57 27.90 -11.23
N THR A 476 3.63 26.67 -11.74
CA THR A 476 4.50 26.33 -12.88
C THR A 476 3.99 25.06 -13.55
N ASP A 477 3.58 25.18 -14.82
CA ASP A 477 3.29 24.11 -15.78
C ASP A 477 2.16 23.13 -15.43
N VAL A 478 1.45 22.65 -16.45
CA VAL A 478 0.51 21.52 -16.32
C VAL A 478 1.27 20.27 -15.85
N ASP A 479 2.56 20.18 -16.19
CA ASP A 479 3.50 19.18 -15.69
C ASP A 479 3.73 19.27 -14.17
N GLY A 480 3.58 20.44 -13.55
CA GLY A 480 3.63 20.60 -12.09
C GLY A 480 2.48 19.89 -11.34
N TYR A 481 1.35 19.67 -12.03
CA TYR A 481 0.20 18.91 -11.49
C TYR A 481 0.23 17.42 -11.86
N ALA A 482 1.01 17.04 -12.88
CA ALA A 482 1.28 15.63 -13.22
C ALA A 482 2.26 14.97 -12.22
N GLY A 483 2.91 15.78 -11.37
CA GLY A 483 4.13 15.40 -10.67
C GLY A 483 5.31 15.41 -11.64
N ASN A 484 6.53 15.52 -11.12
CA ASN A 484 7.73 15.43 -11.97
C ASN A 484 7.64 14.14 -12.79
N VAL A 485 7.72 14.25 -14.13
CA VAL A 485 8.04 13.11 -14.98
C VAL A 485 9.43 12.67 -14.54
N ALA A 486 9.49 11.67 -13.67
CA ALA A 486 10.72 10.95 -13.46
C ALA A 486 10.94 10.22 -14.78
N ASP A 487 11.86 10.74 -15.60
CA ASP A 487 12.46 9.93 -16.65
C ASP A 487 12.91 8.65 -15.95
N ALA A 488 12.25 7.54 -16.24
CA ALA A 488 12.64 6.24 -15.72
C ALA A 488 14.02 5.98 -16.32
N THR A 489 15.08 6.32 -15.57
CA THR A 489 16.43 5.95 -15.92
C THR A 489 16.44 4.45 -15.92
N VAL A 490 16.52 3.81 -17.08
CA VAL A 490 16.72 2.37 -17.15
C VAL A 490 18.15 2.15 -16.64
N PRO A 491 18.37 1.68 -15.40
CA PRO A 491 19.73 1.48 -14.94
C PRO A 491 20.36 0.41 -15.82
N VAL A 492 21.59 0.66 -16.26
CA VAL A 492 22.40 -0.38 -16.93
C VAL A 492 22.62 -1.47 -15.90
N LEU A 493 21.98 -2.62 -16.08
CA LEU A 493 22.13 -3.75 -15.17
C LEU A 493 23.57 -4.23 -15.25
N THR A 494 24.25 -4.21 -14.12
CA THR A 494 25.53 -4.90 -13.95
C THR A 494 25.30 -6.40 -14.17
N SER A 495 26.18 -7.05 -14.91
CA SER A 495 26.00 -8.46 -15.26
C SER A 495 26.16 -9.32 -14.00
N MET A 496 25.19 -10.18 -13.73
CA MET A 496 25.30 -11.15 -12.62
C MET A 496 26.44 -12.15 -12.84
N LEU A 497 26.93 -12.29 -14.09
CA LEU A 497 28.10 -13.10 -14.43
C LEU A 497 29.44 -12.47 -13.99
N ASP A 498 29.42 -11.21 -13.58
CA ASP A 498 30.62 -10.52 -13.07
C ASP A 498 30.97 -10.99 -11.65
N ILE A 499 30.03 -11.69 -10.97
CA ILE A 499 30.29 -12.33 -9.68
C ILE A 499 30.94 -13.70 -9.95
N PRO A 500 32.12 -14.00 -9.38
CA PRO A 500 32.81 -15.27 -9.60
C PRO A 500 31.99 -16.45 -9.06
N HIS A 501 32.03 -17.60 -9.75
CA HIS A 501 31.34 -18.82 -9.31
C HIS A 501 31.99 -19.49 -8.09
N HIS A 502 33.29 -19.28 -7.88
CA HIS A 502 34.05 -19.81 -6.75
C HIS A 502 35.22 -18.87 -6.45
N VAL A 503 35.59 -18.77 -5.18
CA VAL A 503 36.67 -17.91 -4.69
C VAL A 503 37.77 -18.77 -4.06
N SER A 504 39.03 -18.50 -4.43
CA SER A 504 40.21 -19.24 -3.97
C SER A 504 41.18 -18.40 -3.14
N THR A 505 41.10 -17.07 -3.22
CA THR A 505 41.91 -16.14 -2.41
C THR A 505 41.07 -15.08 -1.70
N LEU A 506 41.60 -14.50 -0.60
CA LEU A 506 40.94 -13.39 0.10
C LEU A 506 40.73 -12.14 -0.80
N ALA A 507 41.64 -11.90 -1.75
CA ALA A 507 41.51 -10.80 -2.71
C ALA A 507 40.34 -11.03 -3.69
N GLU A 508 40.14 -12.27 -4.14
CA GLU A 508 38.97 -12.66 -4.92
C GLU A 508 37.67 -12.54 -4.10
N ALA A 509 37.69 -12.88 -2.79
CA ALA A 509 36.53 -12.69 -1.90
C ALA A 509 36.14 -11.21 -1.78
N ALA A 510 37.13 -10.33 -1.57
CA ALA A 510 36.92 -8.88 -1.51
C ALA A 510 36.31 -8.34 -2.82
N THR A 511 36.76 -8.88 -3.95
CA THR A 511 36.25 -8.52 -5.29
C THR A 511 34.81 -9.02 -5.49
N ALA A 512 34.50 -10.25 -5.08
CA ALA A 512 33.15 -10.81 -5.12
C ALA A 512 32.15 -10.00 -4.28
N LEU A 513 32.54 -9.59 -3.06
CA LEU A 513 31.73 -8.73 -2.19
C LEU A 513 31.42 -7.39 -2.88
N ARG A 514 32.42 -6.79 -3.52
CA ARG A 514 32.27 -5.51 -4.24
C ARG A 514 31.34 -5.62 -5.44
N HIS A 515 31.49 -6.63 -6.28
CA HIS A 515 30.62 -6.83 -7.43
C HIS A 515 29.19 -7.17 -7.03
N CYS A 516 29.01 -8.01 -6.01
CA CYS A 516 27.70 -8.34 -5.47
C CYS A 516 26.96 -7.09 -4.96
N GLU A 517 27.66 -6.22 -4.21
CA GLU A 517 27.08 -4.96 -3.74
C GLU A 517 26.68 -4.04 -4.90
N GLN A 518 27.51 -3.92 -5.93
CA GLN A 518 27.20 -3.12 -7.14
C GLN A 518 25.97 -3.66 -7.88
N VAL A 519 25.87 -4.97 -8.07
CA VAL A 519 24.70 -5.63 -8.68
C VAL A 519 23.45 -5.34 -7.84
N CYS A 520 23.53 -5.51 -6.53
CA CYS A 520 22.41 -5.24 -5.63
C CYS A 520 21.96 -3.76 -5.69
N GLN A 521 22.89 -2.82 -5.71
CA GLN A 521 22.59 -1.39 -5.84
C GLN A 521 21.88 -1.08 -7.17
N SER A 522 22.35 -1.63 -8.28
CA SER A 522 21.72 -1.48 -9.60
C SER A 522 20.29 -2.04 -9.63
N LEU A 523 20.06 -3.21 -9.02
CA LEU A 523 18.74 -3.83 -8.92
C LEU A 523 17.80 -3.02 -8.01
N MET A 524 18.30 -2.54 -6.86
CA MET A 524 17.53 -1.72 -5.93
C MET A 524 17.14 -0.37 -6.54
N HIS A 525 18.02 0.24 -7.34
CA HIS A 525 17.70 1.46 -8.07
C HIS A 525 16.59 1.21 -9.09
N ARG A 526 16.65 0.11 -9.85
CA ARG A 526 15.58 -0.31 -10.77
C ARG A 526 14.25 -0.59 -10.06
N ALA A 527 14.33 -1.19 -8.87
CA ALA A 527 13.17 -1.55 -8.06
C ALA A 527 12.43 -0.31 -7.52
N ALA A 528 13.15 0.80 -7.32
CA ALA A 528 12.58 2.08 -6.90
C ALA A 528 11.64 2.68 -7.98
N ASP A 529 12.01 2.54 -9.26
CA ASP A 529 11.26 3.08 -10.40
C ASP A 529 10.19 2.12 -10.94
N GLY A 530 10.24 0.84 -10.54
CA GLY A 530 9.34 -0.22 -11.00
C GLY A 530 7.91 -0.18 -10.42
N SER A 531 6.99 -0.88 -11.09
CA SER A 531 5.67 -1.23 -10.55
C SER A 531 5.80 -2.17 -9.34
N SER A 532 4.74 -2.35 -8.55
CA SER A 532 4.77 -3.24 -7.38
C SER A 532 5.18 -4.67 -7.74
N SER A 533 4.66 -5.21 -8.85
CA SER A 533 5.00 -6.55 -9.33
C SER A 533 6.45 -6.65 -9.81
N SER A 534 6.95 -5.66 -10.55
CA SER A 534 8.35 -5.68 -11.00
C SER A 534 9.34 -5.48 -9.86
N ARG A 535 8.98 -4.67 -8.86
CA ARG A 535 9.78 -4.46 -7.65
C ARG A 535 9.96 -5.76 -6.88
N MET A 536 8.87 -6.51 -6.68
CA MET A 536 8.90 -7.78 -5.96
C MET A 536 9.84 -8.78 -6.63
N ALA A 537 9.75 -8.92 -7.96
CA ALA A 537 10.64 -9.79 -8.73
C ALA A 537 12.12 -9.40 -8.55
N LEU A 538 12.44 -8.11 -8.63
CA LEU A 538 13.80 -7.60 -8.42
C LEU A 538 14.30 -7.83 -6.98
N HIS A 539 13.42 -7.73 -5.98
CA HIS A 539 13.78 -8.04 -4.60
C HIS A 539 14.09 -9.54 -4.42
N TYR A 540 13.33 -10.45 -5.06
CA TYR A 540 13.66 -11.87 -5.08
C TYR A 540 15.03 -12.15 -5.73
N GLU A 541 15.37 -11.44 -6.81
CA GLU A 541 16.70 -11.53 -7.44
C GLU A 541 17.80 -11.08 -6.48
N VAL A 542 17.63 -9.96 -5.77
CA VAL A 542 18.58 -9.49 -4.75
C VAL A 542 18.73 -10.51 -3.62
N ILE A 543 17.62 -11.07 -3.11
CA ILE A 543 17.64 -12.14 -2.11
C ILE A 543 18.48 -13.32 -2.60
N HIS A 544 18.26 -13.75 -3.84
CA HIS A 544 18.98 -14.89 -4.43
C HIS A 544 20.47 -14.59 -4.56
N VAL A 545 20.85 -13.45 -5.14
CA VAL A 545 22.25 -13.06 -5.34
C VAL A 545 23.02 -12.99 -4.02
N ILE A 546 22.44 -12.38 -2.97
CA ILE A 546 23.06 -12.30 -1.65
C ILE A 546 23.16 -13.66 -0.98
N THR A 547 22.12 -14.50 -1.10
CA THR A 547 22.13 -15.86 -0.53
C THR A 547 23.21 -16.71 -1.20
N THR A 548 23.28 -16.71 -2.53
CA THR A 548 24.30 -17.45 -3.29
C THR A 548 25.71 -16.97 -2.94
N LEU A 549 25.93 -15.67 -2.76
CA LEU A 549 27.21 -15.13 -2.31
C LEU A 549 27.64 -15.74 -0.97
N PHE A 550 26.79 -15.67 0.06
CA PHE A 550 27.15 -16.09 1.42
C PHE A 550 27.11 -17.60 1.66
N VAL A 551 26.36 -18.36 0.86
CA VAL A 551 26.16 -19.80 1.09
C VAL A 551 26.96 -20.66 0.12
N GLU A 552 27.19 -20.19 -1.12
CA GLU A 552 27.79 -21.01 -2.19
C GLU A 552 29.13 -20.47 -2.70
N ILE A 553 29.25 -19.16 -2.92
CA ILE A 553 30.45 -18.56 -3.54
C ILE A 553 31.58 -18.37 -2.52
N LEU A 554 31.26 -17.80 -1.36
CA LEU A 554 32.23 -17.57 -0.29
C LEU A 554 32.40 -18.84 0.55
N PRO A 555 33.64 -19.31 0.78
CA PRO A 555 33.87 -20.53 1.56
C PRO A 555 33.45 -20.31 3.01
N VAL A 556 32.69 -21.25 3.58
CA VAL A 556 32.31 -21.20 5.00
C VAL A 556 33.56 -21.37 5.86
N PRO A 557 33.76 -20.56 6.93
CA PRO A 557 34.94 -20.68 7.77
C PRO A 557 35.10 -22.06 8.39
N HIS A 558 36.32 -22.60 8.39
CA HIS A 558 36.64 -23.87 9.02
C HIS A 558 37.35 -23.65 10.38
N PRO A 559 37.11 -24.48 11.41
CA PRO A 559 37.80 -24.38 12.70
C PRO A 559 39.32 -24.66 12.66
N SER A 560 39.91 -24.89 11.48
CA SER A 560 41.33 -25.25 11.33
C SER A 560 42.21 -24.00 11.32
N GLU A 561 43.47 -24.15 11.72
CA GLU A 561 44.49 -23.10 11.59
C GLU A 561 44.83 -22.78 10.12
N ALA A 562 44.63 -23.75 9.20
CA ALA A 562 44.86 -23.59 7.77
C ALA A 562 43.63 -23.05 7.00
N ASP A 563 42.72 -22.37 7.68
CA ASP A 563 41.47 -21.87 7.11
C ASP A 563 41.70 -20.76 6.08
N PHE A 564 40.88 -20.73 5.04
CA PHE A 564 40.91 -19.76 3.94
C PHE A 564 40.92 -18.30 4.45
N TRP A 565 40.13 -18.02 5.48
CA TRP A 565 39.93 -16.67 5.99
C TRP A 565 41.10 -16.11 6.81
N ARG A 566 42.10 -16.94 7.13
CA ARG A 566 43.30 -16.57 7.90
C ARG A 566 44.50 -16.14 7.04
N GLY A 567 44.30 -15.99 5.73
CA GLY A 567 45.32 -15.47 4.82
C GLY A 567 45.73 -14.02 5.14
N GLU A 568 46.80 -13.56 4.51
CA GLU A 568 47.31 -12.19 4.67
C GLU A 568 46.31 -11.15 4.15
N ILE A 569 46.02 -10.13 4.97
CA ILE A 569 45.14 -9.01 4.62
C ILE A 569 45.69 -7.69 5.19
N THR A 570 45.50 -6.59 4.48
CA THR A 570 45.82 -5.23 4.97
C THR A 570 44.64 -4.65 5.75
N GLN A 571 44.91 -3.70 6.65
CA GLN A 571 43.87 -3.05 7.46
C GLN A 571 42.77 -2.43 6.58
N ALA A 572 43.17 -1.74 5.51
CA ALA A 572 42.23 -1.10 4.58
C ALA A 572 41.34 -2.12 3.86
N ALA A 573 41.90 -3.26 3.43
CA ALA A 573 41.14 -4.32 2.79
C ALA A 573 40.19 -5.02 3.78
N GLN A 574 40.63 -5.22 5.02
CA GLN A 574 39.80 -5.78 6.09
C GLN A 574 38.57 -4.90 6.37
N VAL A 575 38.76 -3.58 6.54
CA VAL A 575 37.66 -2.63 6.77
C VAL A 575 36.73 -2.53 5.56
N ASP A 576 37.25 -2.55 4.32
CA ASP A 576 36.42 -2.57 3.10
C ASP A 576 35.52 -3.82 3.09
N CYS A 577 36.08 -5.01 3.33
CA CYS A 577 35.31 -6.25 3.40
C CYS A 577 34.23 -6.23 4.50
N LEU A 578 34.57 -5.78 5.72
CA LEU A 578 33.61 -5.66 6.83
C LEU A 578 32.47 -4.68 6.48
N THR A 579 32.79 -3.55 5.84
CA THR A 579 31.80 -2.56 5.40
C THR A 579 30.86 -3.12 4.34
N ARG A 580 31.39 -3.84 3.35
CA ARG A 580 30.59 -4.46 2.29
C ARG A 580 29.66 -5.55 2.82
N MET A 581 30.18 -6.41 3.71
CA MET A 581 29.35 -7.42 4.37
C MET A 581 28.22 -6.79 5.16
N HIS A 582 28.49 -5.72 5.92
CA HIS A 582 27.46 -4.95 6.61
C HIS A 582 26.39 -4.42 5.63
N ASN A 583 26.80 -3.77 4.54
CA ASN A 583 25.87 -3.20 3.56
C ASN A 583 25.02 -4.27 2.86
N LEU A 584 25.61 -5.43 2.55
CA LEU A 584 24.90 -6.57 1.98
C LEU A 584 23.89 -7.16 2.95
N VAL A 585 24.23 -7.35 4.24
CA VAL A 585 23.29 -7.84 5.26
C VAL A 585 22.15 -6.84 5.48
N LEU A 586 22.44 -5.54 5.47
CA LEU A 586 21.44 -4.49 5.56
C LEU A 586 20.50 -4.48 4.34
N THR A 587 21.07 -4.61 3.13
CA THR A 587 20.29 -4.74 1.88
C THR A 587 19.43 -5.99 1.91
N PHE A 588 19.98 -7.12 2.37
CA PHE A 588 19.25 -8.37 2.55
C PHE A 588 18.06 -8.17 3.47
N GLY A 589 18.26 -7.52 4.62
CA GLY A 589 17.17 -7.21 5.53
C GLY A 589 16.13 -6.26 4.94
N LEU A 590 16.54 -5.27 4.13
CA LEU A 590 15.63 -4.36 3.42
C LEU A 590 14.72 -5.11 2.45
N VAL A 591 15.27 -5.97 1.58
CA VAL A 591 14.47 -6.70 0.57
C VAL A 591 13.56 -7.75 1.21
N TRP A 592 13.99 -8.37 2.31
CA TRP A 592 13.15 -9.30 3.07
C TRP A 592 11.93 -8.65 3.72
N GLN A 593 11.88 -7.32 3.85
CA GLN A 593 10.67 -6.62 4.31
C GLN A 593 9.55 -6.63 3.28
N SER A 594 9.85 -6.91 2.01
CA SER A 594 8.83 -6.99 0.97
C SER A 594 8.15 -8.35 0.87
N ILE A 595 8.62 -9.36 1.60
CA ILE A 595 8.09 -10.73 1.53
C ILE A 595 7.06 -10.94 2.65
N ASP A 596 5.78 -10.96 2.29
CA ASP A 596 4.68 -11.02 3.27
C ASP A 596 4.52 -12.41 3.92
N ARG A 597 4.69 -13.49 3.15
CA ARG A 597 4.47 -14.88 3.59
C ARG A 597 5.51 -15.84 3.00
N PRO A 598 6.75 -15.82 3.50
CA PRO A 598 7.75 -16.79 3.09
C PRO A 598 7.38 -18.19 3.57
N SER A 599 7.70 -19.18 2.74
CA SER A 599 7.65 -20.58 3.16
C SER A 599 8.73 -20.86 4.22
N ARG A 600 8.57 -21.93 5.00
CA ARG A 600 9.58 -22.34 5.99
C ARG A 600 10.96 -22.59 5.38
N HIS A 601 11.03 -23.10 4.15
CA HIS A 601 12.32 -23.30 3.47
C HIS A 601 12.98 -21.99 3.06
N MET A 602 12.20 -20.99 2.62
CA MET A 602 12.70 -19.64 2.29
C MET A 602 13.22 -18.96 3.55
N ASP A 603 12.50 -19.10 4.66
CA ASP A 603 12.89 -18.61 5.97
C ASP A 603 14.17 -19.29 6.51
N ALA A 604 14.28 -20.61 6.37
CA ALA A 604 15.49 -21.35 6.72
C ALA A 604 16.69 -20.91 5.88
N THR A 605 16.47 -20.64 4.59
CA THR A 605 17.50 -20.13 3.67
C THR A 605 17.98 -18.73 4.08
N ARG A 606 17.06 -17.82 4.41
CA ARG A 606 17.39 -16.48 4.95
C ARG A 606 18.24 -16.59 6.20
N SER A 607 17.82 -17.45 7.12
CA SER A 607 18.45 -17.63 8.41
C SER A 607 19.86 -18.22 8.26
N LEU A 608 20.02 -19.25 7.42
CA LEU A 608 21.32 -19.81 7.09
C LEU A 608 22.26 -18.77 6.45
N ALA A 609 21.81 -18.01 5.45
CA ALA A 609 22.62 -16.98 4.81
C ALA A 609 23.10 -15.91 5.80
N SER A 610 22.23 -15.52 6.74
CA SER A 610 22.56 -14.56 7.80
C SER A 610 23.60 -15.13 8.78
N MET A 611 23.48 -16.41 9.14
CA MET A 611 24.44 -17.10 10.00
C MET A 611 25.80 -17.31 9.31
N CYS A 612 25.82 -17.62 8.01
CA CYS A 612 27.06 -17.66 7.22
C CYS A 612 27.75 -16.29 7.20
N ALA A 613 26.98 -15.22 6.95
CA ALA A 613 27.50 -13.85 6.99
C ALA A 613 28.13 -13.53 8.36
N LEU A 614 27.51 -13.93 9.47
CA LEU A 614 28.07 -13.76 10.82
C LEU A 614 29.35 -14.56 11.04
N ALA A 615 29.40 -15.82 10.62
CA ALA A 615 30.61 -16.65 10.74
C ALA A 615 31.78 -16.05 9.95
N MET A 616 31.52 -15.65 8.69
CA MET A 616 32.49 -14.99 7.82
C MET A 616 32.96 -13.65 8.41
N TYR A 617 32.04 -12.89 9.03
CA TYR A 617 32.35 -11.61 9.66
C TYR A 617 33.20 -11.80 10.92
N ASP A 618 32.89 -12.78 11.78
CA ASP A 618 33.69 -13.09 12.99
C ASP A 618 35.12 -13.50 12.61
N VAL A 619 35.29 -14.41 11.65
CA VAL A 619 36.62 -14.88 11.24
C VAL A 619 37.44 -13.76 10.59
N LEU A 620 36.80 -12.92 9.77
CA LEU A 620 37.46 -11.78 9.14
C LEU A 620 37.86 -10.72 10.17
N LEU A 621 36.99 -10.45 11.16
CA LEU A 621 37.29 -9.53 12.25
C LEU A 621 38.43 -10.06 13.14
N ARG A 622 38.50 -11.38 13.33
CA ARG A 622 39.53 -12.06 14.13
C ARG A 622 40.88 -12.14 13.41
N ASN A 623 40.90 -12.10 12.07
CA ASN A 623 42.13 -12.09 11.30
C ASN A 623 42.90 -10.78 11.54
N LEU A 624 44.18 -10.86 11.90
CA LEU A 624 44.99 -9.68 12.21
C LEU A 624 45.63 -9.15 10.94
N ALA A 625 45.38 -7.88 10.63
CA ALA A 625 46.00 -7.23 9.48
C ALA A 625 47.53 -7.20 9.60
N VAL A 626 48.22 -7.39 8.48
CA VAL A 626 49.69 -7.52 8.41
C VAL A 626 50.41 -6.19 8.67
N ASP A 627 49.80 -5.08 8.25
CA ASP A 627 50.32 -3.72 8.41
C ASP A 627 49.98 -3.14 9.78
N ALA A 628 48.70 -2.89 10.05
CA ALA A 628 48.23 -2.28 11.29
C ALA A 628 46.93 -2.94 11.77
N PRO A 629 46.96 -3.80 12.79
CA PRO A 629 45.76 -4.50 13.24
C PRO A 629 44.79 -3.53 13.94
N LEU A 630 43.49 -3.69 13.67
CA LEU A 630 42.43 -2.96 14.36
C LEU A 630 42.43 -3.33 15.85
N ALA A 631 42.23 -2.35 16.75
CA ALA A 631 42.19 -2.62 18.19
C ALA A 631 41.06 -3.62 18.54
N MET A 632 39.93 -3.50 17.86
CA MET A 632 38.81 -4.45 17.95
C MET A 632 39.24 -5.87 17.57
N SER A 633 39.94 -6.05 16.43
CA SER A 633 40.45 -7.35 15.98
C SER A 633 41.41 -7.97 16.98
N VAL A 634 42.31 -7.16 17.57
CA VAL A 634 43.24 -7.60 18.62
C VAL A 634 42.48 -8.10 19.86
N LEU A 635 41.44 -7.40 20.29
CA LEU A 635 40.63 -7.83 21.43
C LEU A 635 39.87 -9.12 21.12
N VAL A 636 39.20 -9.19 19.96
CA VAL A 636 38.46 -10.40 19.53
C VAL A 636 39.38 -11.61 19.46
N ALA A 637 40.56 -11.48 18.84
CA ALA A 637 41.57 -12.53 18.76
C ALA A 637 42.07 -13.02 20.13
N LYS A 638 42.04 -12.17 21.18
CA LYS A 638 42.52 -12.51 22.53
C LYS A 638 41.53 -13.28 23.40
N GLY A 639 40.25 -13.37 23.02
CA GLY A 639 39.27 -14.14 23.81
C GLY A 639 37.83 -13.64 23.78
N TYR A 640 37.41 -12.90 22.75
CA TYR A 640 35.99 -12.58 22.53
C TYR A 640 35.46 -13.23 21.26
N VAL A 641 34.14 -13.44 21.19
CA VAL A 641 33.41 -13.93 20.03
C VAL A 641 32.15 -13.12 19.84
N LEU A 642 31.73 -12.90 18.60
CA LEU A 642 30.43 -12.32 18.31
C LEU A 642 29.31 -13.24 18.79
N ALA A 643 28.26 -12.65 19.38
CA ALA A 643 27.13 -13.42 19.86
C ALA A 643 26.40 -14.13 18.72
N HIS A 644 26.31 -15.45 18.86
CA HIS A 644 25.64 -16.38 17.95
C HIS A 644 24.45 -17.07 18.65
N SER A 645 23.86 -16.39 19.64
CA SER A 645 22.60 -16.78 20.26
C SER A 645 21.44 -16.00 19.63
N PHE A 646 20.26 -16.60 19.55
CA PHE A 646 19.11 -16.04 18.81
C PHE A 646 17.81 -16.08 19.63
N CYS A 647 16.75 -15.48 19.10
CA CYS A 647 15.46 -15.27 19.78
C CYS A 647 15.55 -14.36 21.03
N GLN A 648 14.39 -14.00 21.57
CA GLN A 648 14.25 -13.13 22.76
C GLN A 648 15.04 -13.63 23.99
N ASN A 649 15.12 -14.95 24.15
CA ASN A 649 15.73 -15.64 25.29
C ASN A 649 17.17 -16.14 25.05
N SER A 650 17.85 -15.72 23.99
CA SER A 650 19.21 -16.17 23.64
C SER A 650 19.35 -17.70 23.56
N ARG A 651 18.50 -18.35 22.76
CA ARG A 651 18.63 -19.77 22.40
C ARG A 651 19.98 -20.02 21.72
N THR A 652 20.55 -21.20 21.91
CA THR A 652 21.83 -21.56 21.30
C THR A 652 21.70 -21.68 19.77
N LEU A 653 22.79 -21.47 19.03
CA LEU A 653 22.82 -21.65 17.58
C LEU A 653 22.35 -23.05 17.16
N GLU A 654 22.71 -24.07 17.94
CA GLU A 654 22.27 -25.45 17.71
C GLU A 654 20.75 -25.58 17.80
N ASP A 655 20.15 -25.08 18.89
CA ASP A 655 18.71 -25.13 19.10
C ASP A 655 17.93 -24.35 18.03
N THR A 656 18.46 -23.19 17.61
CA THR A 656 17.83 -22.35 16.58
C THR A 656 17.84 -23.03 15.21
N THR A 657 18.89 -23.79 14.88
CA THR A 657 19.03 -24.40 13.55
C THR A 657 18.42 -25.80 13.46
N ARG A 658 18.02 -26.42 14.57
CA ARG A 658 17.45 -27.79 14.62
C ARG A 658 16.22 -27.94 13.72
N ALA A 659 15.34 -26.95 13.70
CA ALA A 659 14.07 -26.96 12.96
C ALA A 659 14.13 -26.30 11.57
N MET A 660 15.33 -25.98 11.06
CA MET A 660 15.50 -25.42 9.72
C MET A 660 15.10 -26.43 8.64
N GLU A 661 14.08 -26.10 7.84
CA GLU A 661 13.66 -26.88 6.67
C GLU A 661 14.57 -26.60 5.47
N LEU A 662 15.65 -27.37 5.31
CA LEU A 662 16.65 -27.18 4.26
C LEU A 662 16.35 -28.13 3.08
N VAL A 663 15.80 -27.58 2.00
CA VAL A 663 15.45 -28.36 0.81
C VAL A 663 16.65 -28.63 -0.10
N GLN A 664 17.68 -27.77 -0.04
CA GLN A 664 18.92 -27.99 -0.78
C GLN A 664 19.92 -28.76 0.10
N PRO A 665 20.46 -29.90 -0.37
CA PRO A 665 21.34 -30.74 0.45
C PRO A 665 22.67 -30.07 0.78
N SER A 666 23.22 -29.23 -0.12
CA SER A 666 24.42 -28.43 0.12
C SER A 666 24.24 -27.50 1.33
N PHE A 667 23.03 -26.96 1.54
CA PHE A 667 22.76 -26.05 2.64
C PHE A 667 22.78 -26.77 4.00
N GLY A 668 22.41 -28.06 4.04
CA GLY A 668 22.56 -28.90 5.23
C GLY A 668 24.03 -29.09 5.63
N VAL A 669 24.93 -29.24 4.64
CA VAL A 669 26.38 -29.32 4.85
C VAL A 669 26.93 -27.97 5.32
N VAL A 670 26.53 -26.87 4.67
CA VAL A 670 26.93 -25.50 5.05
C VAL A 670 26.49 -25.17 6.48
N ARG A 671 25.25 -25.53 6.88
CA ARG A 671 24.79 -25.44 8.28
C ARG A 671 25.76 -26.18 9.22
N GLY A 672 26.13 -27.41 8.87
CA GLY A 672 27.07 -28.22 9.65
C GLY A 672 28.44 -27.55 9.81
N HIS A 673 28.94 -26.89 8.77
CA HIS A 673 30.20 -26.14 8.82
C HIS A 673 30.12 -24.88 9.69
N VAL A 674 29.03 -24.11 9.60
CA VAL A 674 28.82 -22.94 10.47
C VAL A 674 28.76 -23.35 11.95
N LEU A 675 28.05 -24.44 12.26
CA LEU A 675 28.02 -25.00 13.62
C LEU A 675 29.41 -25.46 14.08
N ALA A 676 30.15 -26.15 13.20
CA ALA A 676 31.53 -26.60 13.48
C ALA A 676 32.49 -25.44 13.78
N TYR A 677 32.36 -24.33 13.05
CA TYR A 677 33.16 -23.13 13.28
C TYR A 677 32.96 -22.56 14.70
N PHE A 678 31.71 -22.29 15.09
CA PHE A 678 31.42 -21.74 16.42
C PHE A 678 31.65 -22.74 17.56
N ALA A 679 31.57 -24.05 17.29
CA ALA A 679 31.94 -25.09 18.25
C ALA A 679 33.46 -25.30 18.40
N GLY A 680 34.27 -24.73 17.50
CA GLY A 680 35.72 -24.88 17.48
C GLY A 680 36.39 -24.39 18.76
N ARG A 681 37.51 -25.02 19.16
CA ARG A 681 38.20 -24.79 20.45
C ARG A 681 38.54 -23.33 20.72
N GLN A 682 38.95 -22.57 19.69
CA GLN A 682 39.29 -21.16 19.83
C GLN A 682 38.08 -20.28 20.17
N VAL A 683 36.91 -20.63 19.62
CA VAL A 683 35.67 -19.87 19.79
C VAL A 683 34.94 -20.30 21.07
N LYS A 684 34.96 -21.59 21.39
CA LYS A 684 34.29 -22.18 22.56
C LYS A 684 34.74 -21.58 23.91
N ASN A 685 35.99 -21.16 24.02
CA ASN A 685 36.54 -20.58 25.25
C ASN A 685 36.46 -19.03 25.27
N ALA A 686 35.89 -18.42 24.23
CA ALA A 686 35.81 -16.97 24.10
C ALA A 686 34.53 -16.42 24.76
N THR A 687 34.60 -15.17 25.23
CA THR A 687 33.47 -14.50 25.86
C THR A 687 32.56 -13.88 24.78
N PRO A 688 31.24 -14.15 24.76
CA PRO A 688 30.33 -13.59 23.76
C PRO A 688 30.12 -12.09 23.98
N VAL A 689 30.18 -11.31 22.90
CA VAL A 689 29.94 -9.86 22.86
C VAL A 689 28.72 -9.59 21.99
N PHE A 690 27.93 -8.55 22.33
CA PHE A 690 26.69 -8.18 21.65
C PHE A 690 25.57 -9.22 21.80
N GLU A 691 25.46 -9.84 22.97
CA GLU A 691 24.44 -10.86 23.24
C GLU A 691 23.00 -10.35 23.10
N PHE A 692 22.76 -9.08 23.41
CA PHE A 692 21.50 -8.35 23.19
C PHE A 692 20.24 -9.21 23.43
N ARG A 693 19.91 -9.43 24.71
CA ARG A 693 18.69 -10.14 25.10
C ARG A 693 17.47 -9.24 24.91
N MET A 694 16.30 -9.83 24.64
CA MET A 694 15.08 -9.06 24.37
C MET A 694 13.83 -9.62 25.09
N PRO A 695 13.84 -9.78 26.43
CA PRO A 695 12.74 -10.41 27.16
C PRO A 695 11.43 -9.61 27.11
N ASP A 696 11.50 -8.27 27.10
CA ASP A 696 10.34 -7.36 27.14
C ASP A 696 10.20 -6.56 25.83
N GLU A 697 10.43 -7.19 24.69
CA GLU A 697 10.42 -6.56 23.35
C GLU A 697 11.43 -5.39 23.17
N LYS A 698 12.34 -5.20 24.12
CA LYS A 698 13.40 -4.18 24.11
C LYS A 698 14.75 -4.83 24.36
N VAL A 699 15.80 -4.32 23.71
CA VAL A 699 17.15 -4.83 23.89
C VAL A 699 17.66 -4.43 25.27
N GLU A 700 17.95 -5.43 26.10
CA GLU A 700 18.46 -5.23 27.44
C GLU A 700 20.00 -5.22 27.43
N VAL A 701 20.59 -4.14 27.94
CA VAL A 701 22.04 -4.01 28.15
C VAL A 701 22.34 -3.76 29.62
N LYS A 702 23.09 -4.68 30.25
CA LYS A 702 23.52 -4.55 31.64
C LYS A 702 24.89 -3.88 31.75
N LYS A 703 25.08 -3.06 32.78
CA LYS A 703 26.31 -2.33 33.10
C LYS A 703 27.56 -3.22 33.19
N TYR A 704 27.41 -4.42 33.74
CA TYR A 704 28.50 -5.40 33.90
C TYR A 704 28.46 -6.54 32.87
N SER A 705 27.76 -6.34 31.75
CA SER A 705 27.74 -7.32 30.65
C SER A 705 29.11 -7.43 29.98
N ALA A 706 29.33 -8.55 29.29
CA ALA A 706 30.51 -8.74 28.45
C ALA A 706 30.66 -7.65 27.38
N THR A 707 29.54 -7.19 26.79
CA THR A 707 29.52 -6.10 25.80
C THR A 707 30.05 -4.79 26.36
N ILE A 708 29.59 -4.38 27.55
CA ILE A 708 30.05 -3.13 28.17
C ILE A 708 31.50 -3.26 28.66
N THR A 709 31.89 -4.42 29.18
CA THR A 709 33.28 -4.69 29.57
C THR A 709 34.22 -4.64 28.36
N PHE A 710 33.78 -5.16 27.21
CA PHE A 710 34.49 -5.09 25.94
C PHE A 710 34.61 -3.62 25.46
N LEU A 711 33.51 -2.85 25.50
CA LEU A 711 33.50 -1.43 25.13
C LEU A 711 34.49 -0.62 25.98
N ARG A 712 34.50 -0.82 27.32
CA ARG A 712 35.46 -0.14 28.21
C ARG A 712 36.91 -0.43 27.84
N LYS A 713 37.25 -1.70 27.59
CA LYS A 713 38.61 -2.07 27.16
C LYS A 713 38.96 -1.45 25.82
N LEU A 714 38.02 -1.36 24.89
CA LEU A 714 38.24 -0.71 23.60
C LEU A 714 38.51 0.79 23.77
N MET A 715 37.71 1.47 24.60
CA MET A 715 37.91 2.88 24.95
C MET A 715 39.25 3.12 25.65
N GLU A 716 39.65 2.23 26.55
CA GLU A 716 40.95 2.29 27.23
C GLU A 716 42.11 2.18 26.24
N VAL A 717 42.02 1.25 25.26
CA VAL A 717 43.03 1.10 24.20
C VAL A 717 43.13 2.36 23.34
N TYR A 718 42.02 3.03 23.07
CA TYR A 718 41.99 4.29 22.33
C TYR A 718 42.19 5.55 23.20
N ALA A 719 42.39 5.39 24.51
CA ALA A 719 42.54 6.47 25.49
C ALA A 719 41.37 7.48 25.52
N TYR A 720 40.13 7.02 25.27
CA TYR A 720 38.94 7.86 25.41
C TYR A 720 38.44 7.91 26.87
N PRO A 721 38.26 9.10 27.47
CA PRO A 721 37.64 9.21 28.79
C PRO A 721 36.15 8.85 28.70
N LEU A 722 35.63 8.14 29.71
CA LEU A 722 34.21 7.76 29.74
C LEU A 722 33.29 8.97 29.90
N ILE A 723 33.64 9.88 30.80
CA ILE A 723 32.98 11.16 31.07
C ILE A 723 34.07 12.23 31.01
N ASP A 724 33.81 13.35 30.34
CA ASP A 724 34.72 14.49 30.33
C ASP A 724 34.82 15.07 31.75
N MET A 725 36.04 15.20 32.26
CA MET A 725 36.31 15.76 33.59
C MET A 725 35.83 17.21 33.72
N ASN A 726 35.64 17.92 32.60
CA ASN A 726 35.20 19.32 32.55
C ASN A 726 33.70 19.49 32.32
N ASP A 727 32.93 18.40 32.22
CA ASP A 727 31.48 18.48 32.03
C ASP A 727 30.80 19.07 33.27
N GLN A 728 29.97 20.10 33.07
CA GLN A 728 29.27 20.79 34.16
C GLN A 728 28.12 19.95 34.73
N ASN A 729 27.54 19.05 33.93
CA ASN A 729 26.45 18.16 34.31
C ASN A 729 26.77 16.72 33.86
N PRO A 730 27.70 16.02 34.56
CA PRO A 730 28.14 14.70 34.13
C PRO A 730 26.96 13.71 34.14
N PRO A 731 26.76 12.93 33.05
CA PRO A 731 25.77 11.87 33.04
C PRO A 731 26.13 10.76 34.03
N SER A 732 25.15 9.93 34.37
CA SER A 732 25.45 8.70 35.13
C SER A 732 26.40 7.81 34.32
N GLU A 733 27.13 6.94 35.02
CA GLU A 733 28.08 6.03 34.37
C GLU A 733 27.38 5.14 33.32
N MET A 734 26.15 4.70 33.59
CA MET A 734 25.37 3.88 32.65
C MET A 734 24.91 4.69 31.43
N GLU A 735 24.41 5.92 31.63
CA GLU A 735 24.04 6.81 30.53
C GLU A 735 25.22 7.09 29.61
N ALA A 736 26.41 7.38 30.17
CA ALA A 736 27.63 7.59 29.38
C ALA A 736 27.97 6.34 28.56
N LEU A 737 28.02 5.15 29.19
CA LEU A 737 28.37 3.90 28.50
C LEU A 737 27.39 3.55 27.37
N VAL A 738 26.10 3.82 27.58
CA VAL A 738 25.08 3.57 26.57
C VAL A 738 25.19 4.59 25.44
N ASP A 739 25.48 5.86 25.72
CA ASP A 739 25.75 6.86 24.69
C ASP A 739 26.92 6.45 23.80
N TRP A 740 28.05 5.97 24.39
CA TRP A 740 29.16 5.39 23.64
C TRP A 740 28.79 4.14 22.83
N LEU A 741 27.80 3.37 23.29
CA LEU A 741 27.30 2.20 22.57
C LEU A 741 26.37 2.57 21.41
N THR A 742 25.52 3.60 21.54
CA THR A 742 24.40 3.86 20.62
C THR A 742 24.55 5.11 19.75
N SER A 743 25.27 6.14 20.21
CA SER A 743 25.29 7.46 19.59
C SER A 743 26.35 7.60 18.50
N ASP A 744 25.92 8.15 17.36
CA ASP A 744 26.79 8.49 16.22
C ASP A 744 27.66 9.74 16.49
N ALA A 745 27.42 10.47 17.60
CA ALA A 745 28.15 11.69 17.94
C ALA A 745 29.50 11.43 18.61
N THR A 746 29.75 10.21 19.09
CA THR A 746 30.96 9.89 19.85
C THR A 746 32.22 9.81 18.98
N PRO A 747 33.42 10.14 19.51
CA PRO A 747 34.69 9.96 18.81
C PRO A 747 34.91 8.53 18.31
N LEU A 748 34.43 7.53 19.07
CA LEU A 748 34.49 6.13 18.69
C LEU A 748 33.72 5.88 17.38
N ALA A 749 32.48 6.38 17.27
CA ALA A 749 31.67 6.23 16.06
C ALA A 749 32.24 6.99 14.85
N GLN A 750 32.90 8.14 15.07
CA GLN A 750 33.45 8.98 13.99
C GLN A 750 34.80 8.49 13.45
N HIS A 751 35.68 7.99 14.33
CA HIS A 751 37.04 7.58 13.96
C HIS A 751 37.17 6.07 13.74
N HIS A 752 36.30 5.26 14.34
CA HIS A 752 36.40 3.80 14.38
C HIS A 752 35.07 3.15 13.98
N ALA A 753 34.78 3.19 12.67
CA ALA A 753 33.53 2.68 12.11
C ALA A 753 33.32 1.17 12.38
N GLU A 754 34.39 0.40 12.57
CA GLU A 754 34.33 -1.05 12.79
C GLU A 754 33.47 -1.45 13.99
N PHE A 755 33.41 -0.61 15.04
CA PHE A 755 32.58 -0.88 16.20
C PHE A 755 31.08 -0.84 15.87
N ALA A 756 30.63 0.25 15.24
CA ALA A 756 29.23 0.42 14.86
C ALA A 756 28.81 -0.61 13.81
N LEU A 757 29.68 -0.88 12.81
CA LEU A 757 29.44 -1.91 11.80
C LEU A 757 29.25 -3.29 12.44
N THR A 758 30.11 -3.66 13.40
CA THR A 758 30.02 -4.97 14.08
C THR A 758 28.76 -5.08 14.93
N ARG A 759 28.44 -4.04 15.73
CA ARG A 759 27.22 -3.95 16.53
C ARG A 759 25.97 -4.13 15.66
N ASP A 760 25.93 -3.43 14.53
CA ASP A 760 24.79 -3.44 13.63
C ASP A 760 24.68 -4.78 12.89
N VAL A 761 25.78 -5.39 12.42
CA VAL A 761 25.76 -6.73 11.79
C VAL A 761 25.23 -7.79 12.74
N VAL A 762 25.71 -7.85 13.99
CA VAL A 762 25.22 -8.84 14.97
C VAL A 762 23.72 -8.67 15.21
N THR A 763 23.26 -7.42 15.30
CA THR A 763 21.84 -7.08 15.54
C THR A 763 20.96 -7.44 14.32
N MET A 764 21.42 -7.11 13.11
CA MET A 764 20.72 -7.45 11.87
C MET A 764 20.67 -8.97 11.67
N VAL A 765 21.76 -9.70 11.93
CA VAL A 765 21.77 -11.16 11.82
C VAL A 765 20.85 -11.80 12.85
N LYS A 766 20.84 -11.34 14.11
CA LYS A 766 19.89 -11.82 15.13
C LYS A 766 18.45 -11.64 14.68
N PHE A 767 18.12 -10.46 14.14
CA PHE A 767 16.83 -10.18 13.53
C PHE A 767 16.56 -11.12 12.35
N LEU A 768 17.38 -11.12 11.30
CA LEU A 768 17.15 -11.89 10.08
C LEU A 768 17.08 -13.40 10.29
N ALA A 769 17.87 -13.92 11.24
CA ALA A 769 17.89 -15.34 11.57
C ALA A 769 16.56 -15.84 12.16
N THR A 770 15.83 -14.97 12.86
CA THR A 770 14.63 -15.35 13.63
C THR A 770 13.42 -14.43 13.41
N MET A 771 13.49 -13.53 12.43
CA MET A 771 12.43 -12.56 12.17
C MET A 771 11.13 -13.23 11.78
N GLU A 772 10.05 -12.64 12.24
CA GLU A 772 8.71 -12.87 11.72
C GLU A 772 8.41 -11.84 10.64
N THR A 773 7.48 -12.15 9.75
CA THR A 773 7.01 -11.15 8.79
C THR A 773 6.29 -10.03 9.54
N GLN A 774 6.27 -8.84 8.95
CA GLN A 774 5.60 -7.71 9.59
C GLN A 774 4.11 -8.00 9.79
N GLU A 775 3.47 -8.71 8.86
CA GLU A 775 2.08 -9.15 9.00
C GLU A 775 1.90 -10.09 10.19
N ASP A 776 2.70 -11.16 10.30
CA ASP A 776 2.55 -12.15 11.37
C ASP A 776 2.84 -11.55 12.75
N GLU A 777 3.85 -10.68 12.84
CA GLU A 777 4.18 -9.92 14.04
C GLU A 777 3.00 -9.03 14.48
N LEU A 778 2.44 -8.26 13.52
CA LEU A 778 1.26 -7.42 13.77
C LEU A 778 0.04 -8.26 14.13
N MET A 779 -0.16 -9.40 13.47
CA MET A 779 -1.28 -10.31 13.73
C MET A 779 -1.18 -10.92 15.12
N ARG A 780 0.01 -11.35 15.56
CA ARG A 780 0.25 -11.84 16.93
C ARG A 780 -0.06 -10.77 17.97
N ARG A 781 0.39 -9.55 17.75
CA ARG A 781 0.10 -8.42 18.64
C ARG A 781 -1.38 -8.07 18.66
N ARG A 782 -2.06 -8.19 17.52
CA ARG A 782 -3.52 -8.01 17.41
C ARG A 782 -4.30 -9.16 18.06
N THR A 783 -3.81 -10.40 18.02
CA THR A 783 -4.50 -11.55 18.64
C THR A 783 -4.39 -11.59 20.16
N GLY A 784 -3.40 -10.91 20.77
CA GLY A 784 -3.36 -10.67 22.22
C GLY A 784 -4.47 -9.74 22.73
N LEU A 785 -5.10 -8.97 21.85
CA LEU A 785 -6.20 -8.04 22.11
C LEU A 785 -7.43 -8.46 21.30
N ARG A 786 -8.14 -9.53 21.69
CA ARG A 786 -9.36 -9.93 20.95
C ARG A 786 -10.63 -9.30 21.50
N GLN A 787 -11.32 -8.57 20.61
CA GLN A 787 -12.73 -8.90 20.38
C GLN A 787 -13.25 -8.72 18.94
N TRP A 788 -12.64 -7.92 18.04
CA TRP A 788 -13.07 -7.86 16.63
C TRP A 788 -11.90 -7.55 15.68
N GLN A 789 -11.84 -8.24 14.53
CA GLN A 789 -10.77 -8.14 13.53
C GLN A 789 -11.17 -7.20 12.38
N MET A 790 -10.42 -6.11 12.19
CA MET A 790 -10.47 -5.29 10.98
C MET A 790 -9.37 -5.71 10.00
N TRP A 791 -9.74 -5.89 8.72
CA TRP A 791 -8.81 -6.07 7.63
C TRP A 791 -8.56 -4.72 6.96
N SER A 792 -7.35 -4.19 7.09
CA SER A 792 -6.84 -3.08 6.28
C SER A 792 -5.92 -3.67 5.23
N LEU A 793 -6.25 -3.48 3.95
CA LEU A 793 -5.33 -3.76 2.86
C LEU A 793 -4.51 -2.49 2.61
N THR A 794 -3.32 -2.42 3.17
CA THR A 794 -2.33 -1.39 2.84
C THR A 794 -1.73 -1.68 1.47
N PHE A 795 -2.37 -1.18 0.41
CA PHE A 795 -1.73 -1.04 -0.91
C PHE A 795 -0.87 0.24 -1.01
N ASP A 796 -0.76 0.99 0.09
CA ASP A 796 -0.11 2.30 0.16
C ASP A 796 1.33 2.25 0.69
N GLU A 797 2.08 1.19 0.37
CA GLU A 797 3.55 1.22 0.43
C GLU A 797 4.17 2.27 -0.53
N ASN A 798 3.37 2.87 -1.41
CA ASN A 798 3.79 3.88 -2.38
C ASN A 798 4.48 5.11 -1.76
N THR A 799 4.31 5.39 -0.46
CA THR A 799 4.91 6.56 0.19
C THR A 799 6.21 6.30 0.93
N ARG A 800 6.51 5.05 1.35
CA ARG A 800 7.72 4.76 2.15
C ARG A 800 8.96 4.54 1.28
N PHE A 801 8.83 3.77 0.20
CA PHE A 801 9.97 3.48 -0.69
C PHE A 801 10.30 4.63 -1.65
N ARG A 802 9.30 5.36 -2.19
CA ARG A 802 9.55 6.48 -3.12
C ARG A 802 10.31 7.66 -2.50
N ARG A 803 10.26 7.83 -1.17
CA ARG A 803 10.82 9.03 -0.53
C ARG A 803 12.32 8.97 -0.22
N ARG A 804 13.00 7.83 -0.38
CA ARG A 804 14.40 7.69 0.10
C ARG A 804 15.35 6.84 -0.76
N ALA A 805 15.01 6.53 -2.02
CA ALA A 805 15.95 5.83 -2.91
C ALA A 805 17.23 6.64 -3.23
N ASN A 806 17.23 7.96 -3.00
CA ASN A 806 18.38 8.85 -3.21
C ASN A 806 19.21 9.13 -1.94
N ALA A 807 18.94 8.46 -0.82
CA ALA A 807 19.70 8.66 0.42
C ALA A 807 20.69 7.50 0.64
N ALA A 808 21.84 7.81 1.26
CA ALA A 808 22.81 6.83 1.73
C ALA A 808 22.13 5.66 2.45
N VAL A 809 22.72 4.46 2.32
CA VAL A 809 22.25 3.20 2.91
C VAL A 809 21.79 3.46 4.37
N PRO A 810 20.50 3.30 4.71
CA PRO A 810 19.95 3.76 5.97
C PRO A 810 20.49 2.92 7.14
N LYS A 811 21.27 3.55 8.03
CA LYS A 811 21.81 2.91 9.24
C LYS A 811 20.69 2.47 10.21
N LEU A 812 21.02 1.52 11.09
CA LEU A 812 20.17 1.22 12.24
C LEU A 812 20.13 2.40 13.20
N LYS A 813 18.94 2.71 13.70
CA LYS A 813 18.69 3.75 14.69
C LYS A 813 18.54 3.10 16.06
N TRP A 814 19.39 3.50 16.99
CA TRP A 814 19.44 3.01 18.36
C TRP A 814 18.94 4.11 19.30
N GLU A 815 17.87 3.85 20.05
CA GLU A 815 17.25 4.81 20.96
C GLU A 815 17.14 4.22 22.36
N VAL A 816 17.62 4.96 23.36
CA VAL A 816 17.46 4.56 24.76
C VAL A 816 16.04 4.87 25.20
N SER A 817 15.31 3.83 25.60
CA SER A 817 13.91 3.97 26.02
C SER A 817 13.77 4.20 27.52
N GLY A 818 14.74 3.75 28.32
CA GLY A 818 14.77 3.96 29.77
C GLY A 818 15.88 3.16 30.46
N PHE A 819 16.08 3.47 31.75
CA PHE A 819 16.99 2.75 32.63
C PHE A 819 16.20 2.14 33.79
N ARG A 820 16.50 0.89 34.14
CA ARG A 820 15.86 0.11 35.21
C ARG A 820 16.90 -0.56 36.12
N GLY A 821 16.45 -1.05 37.27
CA GLY A 821 17.32 -1.63 38.30
C GLY A 821 17.57 -0.68 39.48
N ASN A 822 18.04 -1.22 40.61
CA ASN A 822 18.22 -0.46 41.85
C ASN A 822 19.27 0.66 41.74
N ASP A 823 20.21 0.53 40.80
CA ASP A 823 21.27 1.51 40.50
C ASP A 823 21.23 1.97 39.03
N GLN A 824 20.06 1.85 38.39
CA GLN A 824 19.90 2.10 36.94
C GLN A 824 20.94 1.33 36.10
N ASP A 825 21.28 0.12 36.52
CA ASP A 825 22.35 -0.71 35.97
C ASP A 825 21.93 -1.50 34.71
N ILE A 826 20.68 -1.31 34.27
CA ILE A 826 20.10 -1.95 33.09
C ILE A 826 19.51 -0.87 32.19
N ALA A 827 19.90 -0.85 30.92
CA ALA A 827 19.34 0.02 29.89
C ALA A 827 18.44 -0.78 28.93
N ASP A 828 17.26 -0.24 28.67
CA ASP A 828 16.32 -0.78 27.70
C ASP A 828 16.41 0.04 26.39
N ILE A 829 16.80 -0.61 25.30
CA ILE A 829 17.10 0.04 24.02
C ILE A 829 16.11 -0.40 22.95
N ASP A 830 15.52 0.58 22.26
CA ASP A 830 14.73 0.41 21.05
C ASP A 830 15.67 0.47 19.82
N VAL A 831 15.61 -0.54 18.96
CA VAL A 831 16.34 -0.56 17.69
C VAL A 831 15.36 -0.51 16.54
N SER A 832 15.56 0.42 15.62
CA SER A 832 14.74 0.54 14.41
C SER A 832 15.61 0.63 13.16
N GLY A 833 15.12 0.06 12.07
CA GLY A 833 15.83 -0.06 10.80
C GLY A 833 14.84 -0.29 9.66
N PHE A 834 15.35 -0.60 8.46
CA PHE A 834 14.52 -1.06 7.34
C PHE A 834 13.26 -0.20 7.07
N ASN A 835 13.44 1.11 6.87
CA ASN A 835 12.35 2.10 6.70
C ASN A 835 11.47 2.33 7.95
N GLY A 836 12.07 2.25 9.14
CA GLY A 836 11.42 2.60 10.41
C GLY A 836 10.70 1.44 11.09
N ARG A 837 10.95 0.19 10.67
CA ARG A 837 10.51 -1.01 11.37
C ARG A 837 11.32 -1.16 12.67
N LYS A 838 10.65 -1.40 13.79
CA LYS A 838 11.31 -1.81 15.03
C LYS A 838 11.80 -3.26 14.89
N LEU A 839 13.04 -3.52 15.26
CA LEU A 839 13.65 -4.85 15.16
C LEU A 839 13.30 -5.65 16.40
N PHE A 840 12.63 -6.79 16.22
CA PHE A 840 12.35 -7.74 17.29
C PHE A 840 13.03 -9.07 17.01
N PHE A 841 13.74 -9.64 18.00
CA PHE A 841 14.32 -10.98 17.92
C PHE A 841 13.23 -12.03 18.14
N GLY A 842 12.30 -12.13 17.19
CA GLY A 842 11.09 -12.96 17.28
C GLY A 842 11.34 -14.47 17.38
N GLU A 843 10.24 -15.23 17.30
CA GLU A 843 10.24 -16.69 17.23
C GLU A 843 9.67 -17.10 15.87
N GLY A 844 10.37 -16.70 14.79
CA GLY A 844 9.94 -16.97 13.42
C GLY A 844 9.78 -18.46 13.08
N PRO A 845 9.19 -18.78 11.91
CA PRO A 845 8.93 -20.15 11.46
C PRO A 845 10.13 -21.10 11.46
N VAL A 846 11.36 -20.56 11.43
CA VAL A 846 12.62 -21.31 11.49
C VAL A 846 12.79 -22.08 12.79
N VAL A 847 12.29 -21.54 13.92
CA VAL A 847 12.44 -22.16 15.25
C VAL A 847 11.20 -22.95 15.69
N ILE A 848 10.15 -22.93 14.87
CA ILE A 848 8.89 -23.66 15.10
C ILE A 848 8.86 -24.87 14.18
N SER A 849 8.91 -26.07 14.75
CA SER A 849 8.78 -27.32 14.00
C SER A 849 7.34 -27.85 14.03
N PRO A 850 6.75 -28.21 12.87
CA PRO A 850 5.52 -29.00 12.81
C PRO A 850 5.62 -30.36 13.51
N THR A 851 6.83 -30.86 13.76
CA THR A 851 7.06 -32.13 14.48
C THR A 851 7.16 -31.95 15.99
N ALA A 852 7.06 -30.72 16.50
CA ALA A 852 7.14 -30.43 17.93
C ALA A 852 5.91 -30.97 18.68
N LEU A 853 6.08 -32.11 19.36
CA LEU A 853 5.04 -32.75 20.15
C LEU A 853 4.36 -31.84 21.19
N PRO A 854 5.08 -30.96 21.94
CA PRO A 854 4.42 -30.07 22.90
C PRO A 854 3.35 -29.17 22.28
N ALA A 855 3.60 -28.66 21.06
CA ALA A 855 2.63 -27.86 20.35
C ALA A 855 1.44 -28.69 19.84
N LEU A 856 1.68 -29.93 19.37
CA LEU A 856 0.64 -30.84 18.89
C LEU A 856 -0.27 -31.37 20.01
N LEU A 857 0.27 -31.56 21.21
CA LEU A 857 -0.44 -32.05 22.39
C LEU A 857 -0.91 -30.92 23.32
N HIS A 858 -0.68 -29.66 22.94
CA HIS A 858 -1.03 -28.47 23.74
C HIS A 858 -0.51 -28.52 25.18
N THR A 859 0.71 -29.04 25.38
CA THR A 859 1.35 -29.16 26.69
C THR A 859 2.56 -28.23 26.81
N SER A 860 2.85 -27.80 28.03
CA SER A 860 4.04 -27.01 28.38
C SER A 860 5.25 -27.88 28.78
N ALA A 861 5.12 -29.20 28.72
CA ALA A 861 6.20 -30.12 29.03
C ALA A 861 7.38 -29.95 28.06
N ALA A 862 8.59 -29.82 28.61
CA ALA A 862 9.81 -29.60 27.82
C ALA A 862 10.26 -30.84 27.03
N GLY A 863 9.87 -32.05 27.47
CA GLY A 863 10.16 -33.32 26.82
C GLY A 863 8.94 -34.24 26.90
N ILE A 864 8.62 -34.87 25.77
CA ILE A 864 7.48 -35.80 25.63
C ILE A 864 8.02 -37.14 25.15
N THR A 865 7.73 -38.18 25.92
CA THR A 865 8.09 -39.57 25.68
C THR A 865 6.97 -40.32 24.95
N GLU A 866 7.24 -41.54 24.49
CA GLU A 866 6.22 -42.41 23.90
C GLU A 866 5.10 -42.73 24.91
N ASP A 867 5.47 -42.99 26.16
CA ASP A 867 4.52 -43.28 27.24
C ASP A 867 3.55 -42.12 27.48
N ASP A 868 4.05 -40.88 27.41
CA ASP A 868 3.22 -39.67 27.50
C ASP A 868 2.19 -39.60 26.36
N VAL A 869 2.56 -40.00 25.14
CA VAL A 869 1.64 -40.05 23.98
C VAL A 869 0.56 -41.11 24.21
N LEU A 870 0.94 -42.31 24.67
CA LEU A 870 0.03 -43.43 24.93
C LEU A 870 -0.99 -43.13 26.04
N HIS A 871 -0.61 -42.30 27.02
CA HIS A 871 -1.43 -41.98 28.18
C HIS A 871 -2.13 -40.61 28.10
N THR A 872 -2.02 -39.91 26.97
CA THR A 872 -2.69 -38.63 26.78
C THR A 872 -4.19 -38.82 26.48
N ASP A 873 -5.05 -38.09 27.19
CA ASP A 873 -6.52 -38.17 27.02
C ASP A 873 -7.02 -37.63 25.67
N THR A 874 -6.24 -36.75 25.01
CA THR A 874 -6.63 -36.06 23.77
C THR A 874 -5.52 -36.07 22.73
N LEU A 875 -5.71 -36.80 21.63
CA LEU A 875 -4.79 -36.83 20.49
C LEU A 875 -5.29 -35.96 19.32
N PRO A 876 -4.39 -35.29 18.58
CA PRO A 876 -4.76 -34.50 17.42
C PRO A 876 -5.19 -35.42 16.25
N LEU A 877 -6.45 -35.31 15.84
CA LEU A 877 -7.01 -36.11 14.73
C LEU A 877 -6.84 -35.47 13.35
N PHE A 878 -6.14 -34.33 13.26
CA PHE A 878 -5.90 -33.58 12.02
C PHE A 878 -7.18 -33.37 11.20
N GLN A 879 -8.16 -32.63 11.74
CA GLN A 879 -9.47 -32.41 11.09
C GLN A 879 -10.26 -33.71 10.82
N GLY A 880 -10.02 -34.76 11.61
CA GLY A 880 -10.66 -36.07 11.44
C GLY A 880 -10.05 -36.91 10.32
N THR A 881 -8.91 -36.51 9.74
CA THR A 881 -8.19 -37.30 8.74
C THR A 881 -7.59 -38.57 9.35
N LEU A 882 -7.10 -38.51 10.58
CA LEU A 882 -6.56 -39.67 11.29
C LEU A 882 -7.54 -40.20 12.34
N SER A 883 -7.60 -41.52 12.49
CA SER A 883 -8.20 -42.15 13.67
C SER A 883 -7.32 -41.93 14.92
N SER A 884 -7.88 -42.15 16.11
CA SER A 884 -7.12 -42.01 17.37
C SER A 884 -5.91 -42.94 17.40
N GLU A 885 -6.08 -44.18 16.97
CA GLU A 885 -5.01 -45.20 16.90
C GLU A 885 -3.91 -44.78 15.90
N GLU A 886 -4.30 -44.24 14.74
CA GLU A 886 -3.33 -43.78 13.74
C GLU A 886 -2.59 -42.52 14.17
N SER A 887 -3.25 -41.62 14.92
CA SER A 887 -2.61 -40.45 15.52
C SER A 887 -1.60 -40.88 16.59
N GLU A 888 -1.96 -41.85 17.44
CA GLU A 888 -1.05 -42.43 18.43
C GLU A 888 0.21 -43.03 17.79
N TYR A 889 0.06 -43.85 16.74
CA TYR A 889 1.20 -44.40 16.00
C TYR A 889 2.10 -43.31 15.41
N LEU A 890 1.50 -42.33 14.71
CA LEU A 890 2.26 -41.28 14.05
C LEU A 890 3.04 -40.42 15.07
N LEU A 891 2.40 -40.05 16.17
CA LEU A 891 3.04 -39.26 17.22
C LEU A 891 4.10 -40.07 17.98
N GLY A 892 3.85 -41.37 18.22
CA GLY A 892 4.84 -42.30 18.76
C GLY A 892 6.10 -42.34 17.91
N TYR A 893 5.99 -42.40 16.58
CA TYR A 893 7.14 -42.37 15.68
C TYR A 893 7.95 -41.07 15.75
N LEU A 894 7.31 -39.94 16.06
CA LEU A 894 8.00 -38.65 16.25
C LEU A 894 8.77 -38.56 17.57
N THR A 895 8.52 -39.45 18.53
CA THR A 895 9.31 -39.51 19.79
C THR A 895 10.72 -40.06 19.56
N VAL A 896 10.95 -40.78 18.44
CA VAL A 896 12.23 -41.41 18.10
C VAL A 896 12.97 -40.59 17.03
N PRO A 897 13.91 -39.68 17.39
CA PRO A 897 14.38 -38.65 16.46
C PRO A 897 15.17 -39.18 15.25
N TYR A 898 15.85 -40.31 15.38
CA TYR A 898 16.73 -40.85 14.32
C TYR A 898 16.00 -41.76 13.33
N THR A 899 15.14 -42.66 13.81
CA THR A 899 14.41 -43.59 12.94
C THR A 899 13.06 -43.03 12.47
N ARG A 900 12.71 -41.78 12.81
CA ARG A 900 11.42 -41.17 12.43
C ARG A 900 11.19 -41.15 10.92
N ILE A 901 12.23 -40.90 10.11
CA ILE A 901 12.09 -40.81 8.64
C ILE A 901 11.51 -42.10 8.06
N PRO A 902 12.16 -43.26 8.19
CA PRO A 902 11.62 -44.50 7.63
C PRO A 902 10.29 -44.92 8.27
N LEU A 903 10.07 -44.65 9.57
CA LEU A 903 8.80 -45.00 10.24
C LEU A 903 7.61 -44.18 9.69
N VAL A 904 7.76 -42.86 9.63
CA VAL A 904 6.72 -41.95 9.12
C VAL A 904 6.49 -42.16 7.63
N LEU A 905 7.55 -42.38 6.84
CA LEU A 905 7.40 -42.67 5.41
C LEU A 905 6.64 -43.99 5.17
N ASN A 906 6.95 -45.05 5.93
CA ASN A 906 6.22 -46.31 5.83
C ASN A 906 4.77 -46.18 6.27
N PHE A 907 4.47 -45.33 7.26
CA PHE A 907 3.09 -45.04 7.67
C PHE A 907 2.25 -44.52 6.51
N PHE A 908 2.75 -43.52 5.77
CA PHE A 908 2.03 -42.94 4.62
C PHE A 908 2.07 -43.83 3.37
N ALA A 909 3.13 -44.63 3.18
CA ALA A 909 3.23 -45.57 2.06
C ALA A 909 2.37 -46.84 2.22
N SER A 910 1.81 -47.08 3.41
CA SER A 910 1.00 -48.27 3.68
C SER A 910 -0.46 -48.08 3.24
N ARG A 911 -1.00 -49.04 2.47
CA ARG A 911 -2.39 -49.01 1.96
C ARG A 911 -2.64 -47.74 1.12
N ASP A 912 -3.76 -47.04 1.35
CA ASP A 912 -4.15 -45.79 0.68
C ASP A 912 -3.91 -44.55 1.55
N ARG A 913 -3.10 -44.66 2.62
CA ARG A 913 -2.84 -43.56 3.58
C ARG A 913 -2.10 -42.37 2.97
N VAL A 914 -1.52 -42.53 1.77
CA VAL A 914 -0.96 -41.41 0.99
C VAL A 914 -2.02 -40.33 0.74
N MET A 915 -3.31 -40.69 0.67
CA MET A 915 -4.42 -39.74 0.56
C MET A 915 -4.62 -38.89 1.84
N TYR A 916 -4.06 -39.26 2.99
CA TYR A 916 -4.11 -38.39 4.18
C TYR A 916 -3.33 -37.10 3.99
N LEU A 917 -2.39 -37.08 3.04
CA LEU A 917 -1.64 -35.89 2.65
C LEU A 917 -2.48 -34.91 1.82
N PHE A 918 -3.78 -35.13 1.60
CA PHE A 918 -4.70 -34.04 1.25
C PHE A 918 -4.79 -32.98 2.37
N ASN A 919 -4.48 -33.37 3.61
CA ASN A 919 -4.44 -32.45 4.75
C ASN A 919 -3.11 -31.64 4.76
N PRO A 920 -3.16 -30.29 4.66
CA PRO A 920 -1.95 -29.47 4.63
C PRO A 920 -1.08 -29.55 5.90
N SER A 921 -1.67 -29.84 7.07
CA SER A 921 -0.91 -30.00 8.31
C SER A 921 -0.05 -31.27 8.29
N LEU A 922 -0.56 -32.36 7.71
CA LEU A 922 0.19 -33.59 7.52
C LEU A 922 1.27 -33.44 6.44
N GLN A 923 1.00 -32.66 5.38
CA GLN A 923 2.02 -32.28 4.40
C GLN A 923 3.20 -31.54 5.06
N ALA A 924 2.92 -30.54 5.89
CA ALA A 924 3.93 -29.78 6.62
C ALA A 924 4.72 -30.66 7.60
N LEU A 925 4.04 -31.56 8.32
CA LEU A 925 4.67 -32.54 9.21
C LEU A 925 5.63 -33.47 8.46
N LEU A 926 5.19 -34.05 7.34
CA LEU A 926 6.04 -34.93 6.52
C LEU A 926 7.28 -34.21 5.98
N ARG A 927 7.11 -32.97 5.48
CA ARG A 927 8.24 -32.15 5.02
C ARG A 927 9.22 -31.86 6.15
N ALA A 928 8.72 -31.51 7.33
CA ALA A 928 9.55 -31.26 8.50
C ALA A 928 10.34 -32.52 8.95
N VAL A 929 9.71 -33.70 8.91
CA VAL A 929 10.40 -34.97 9.20
C VAL A 929 11.59 -35.21 8.27
N LEU A 930 11.44 -34.89 6.97
CA LEU A 930 12.45 -35.16 5.96
C LEU A 930 13.55 -34.11 5.87
N PHE A 931 13.21 -32.82 5.94
CA PHE A 931 14.12 -31.73 5.56
C PHE A 931 14.64 -30.91 6.75
N GLU A 932 14.24 -31.22 7.99
CA GLU A 932 14.82 -30.57 9.17
C GLU A 932 16.21 -31.09 9.54
N GLY A 933 17.08 -30.18 9.98
CA GLY A 933 18.46 -30.49 10.35
C GLY A 933 18.62 -31.43 11.54
N SER A 934 17.68 -31.44 12.48
CA SER A 934 17.73 -32.23 13.73
C SER A 934 18.98 -31.97 14.58
N ASP A 935 19.20 -32.79 15.60
CA ASP A 935 20.33 -32.72 16.53
C ASP A 935 21.66 -32.88 15.78
N TRP A 936 22.62 -32.01 16.14
CA TRP A 936 23.89 -31.88 15.47
C TRP A 936 25.03 -32.40 16.34
N VAL A 937 25.93 -33.16 15.74
CA VAL A 937 27.14 -33.66 16.41
C VAL A 937 28.35 -33.40 15.51
N TYR A 938 29.36 -32.75 16.07
CA TYR A 938 30.64 -32.52 15.40
C TYR A 938 31.53 -33.75 15.49
N ARG A 939 32.04 -34.21 14.34
CA ARG A 939 33.05 -35.28 14.28
C ARG A 939 34.26 -34.78 13.50
N ASP A 940 35.39 -34.65 14.19
CA ASP A 940 36.64 -34.24 13.58
C ASP A 940 37.33 -35.45 12.94
N ALA A 941 37.54 -35.41 11.63
CA ALA A 941 38.18 -36.49 10.87
C ALA A 941 39.61 -36.80 11.36
N ALA A 942 40.30 -35.84 11.98
CA ALA A 942 41.65 -36.04 12.52
C ALA A 942 41.65 -36.64 13.95
N ALA A 943 40.55 -36.49 14.70
CA ALA A 943 40.40 -37.02 16.07
C ALA A 943 39.71 -38.40 16.11
N ALA A 944 39.16 -38.86 14.99
CA ALA A 944 38.42 -40.11 14.83
C ALA A 944 39.22 -41.40 15.13
N ALA A 945 40.51 -41.31 15.46
CA ALA A 945 41.39 -42.46 15.64
C ALA A 945 41.47 -43.01 17.09
N SER A 946 40.90 -42.36 18.13
CA SER A 946 41.05 -42.92 19.50
C SER A 946 39.92 -42.73 20.52
N ASP A 947 38.93 -41.85 20.33
CA ASP A 947 37.91 -41.56 21.37
C ASP A 947 36.44 -41.64 20.89
N ASP A 948 36.18 -42.02 19.63
CA ASP A 948 34.89 -41.78 18.96
C ASP A 948 33.98 -43.03 18.91
N VAL A 949 33.79 -43.70 20.06
CA VAL A 949 32.79 -44.78 20.19
C VAL A 949 31.48 -44.15 20.66
N ILE A 950 30.40 -44.27 19.88
CA ILE A 950 29.05 -43.93 20.34
C ILE A 950 28.75 -44.77 21.58
N THR A 951 28.73 -44.14 22.75
CA THR A 951 28.52 -44.87 24.01
C THR A 951 27.05 -44.92 24.41
N HIS A 952 26.22 -43.98 23.94
CA HIS A 952 24.82 -43.84 24.36
C HIS A 952 23.89 -43.49 23.20
N VAL A 953 22.67 -44.06 23.22
CA VAL A 953 21.56 -43.64 22.36
C VAL A 953 20.73 -42.61 23.14
N PRO A 954 20.48 -41.41 22.60
CA PRO A 954 19.70 -40.40 23.29
C PRO A 954 18.24 -40.87 23.42
N LEU A 955 17.86 -41.28 24.64
CA LEU A 955 16.48 -41.54 25.00
C LEU A 955 15.84 -40.24 25.45
N ARG A 956 14.62 -39.95 24.98
CA ARG A 956 13.85 -38.83 25.54
C ARG A 956 13.55 -39.13 27.00
N LYS A 957 13.95 -38.21 27.88
CA LYS A 957 13.69 -38.29 29.32
C LYS A 957 12.47 -37.44 29.67
N SER A 958 11.72 -37.89 30.68
CA SER A 958 10.64 -37.09 31.26
C SER A 958 11.23 -35.86 31.96
N THR A 959 10.40 -34.83 32.19
CA THR A 959 10.82 -33.62 32.91
C THR A 959 11.34 -33.91 34.31
N LEU A 960 10.75 -34.89 35.00
CA LEU A 960 11.18 -35.34 36.32
C LEU A 960 12.57 -36.00 36.26
N ALA A 961 12.80 -36.90 35.29
CA ALA A 961 14.10 -37.53 35.11
C ALA A 961 15.21 -36.51 34.77
N LEU A 962 14.89 -35.49 33.96
CA LEU A 962 15.82 -34.38 33.68
C LEU A 962 16.12 -33.54 34.93
N GLN A 963 15.14 -33.32 35.81
CA GLN A 963 15.34 -32.62 37.08
C GLN A 963 16.18 -33.43 38.05
N GLU A 964 15.97 -34.75 38.14
CA GLU A 964 16.78 -35.66 38.94
C GLU A 964 18.24 -35.67 38.45
N ASP A 965 18.47 -35.80 37.14
CA ASP A 965 19.81 -35.73 36.55
C ASP A 965 20.51 -34.40 36.86
N ALA A 966 19.79 -33.28 36.73
CA ALA A 966 20.33 -31.95 37.00
C ALA A 966 20.68 -31.76 38.50
N LEU A 967 19.87 -32.34 39.39
CA LEU A 967 20.11 -32.32 40.83
C LEU A 967 21.32 -33.20 41.19
N GLU A 968 21.45 -34.39 40.61
CA GLU A 968 22.63 -35.24 40.76
C GLU A 968 23.91 -34.55 40.28
N GLN A 969 23.87 -33.88 39.12
CA GLN A 969 25.01 -33.11 38.58
C GLN A 969 25.40 -31.94 39.50
N ALA A 970 24.42 -31.25 40.08
CA ALA A 970 24.67 -30.18 41.03
C ALA A 970 25.31 -30.70 42.33
N MET A 971 25.06 -31.96 42.70
CA MET A 971 25.61 -32.60 43.90
C MET A 971 26.99 -33.26 43.67
N ASP A 972 27.29 -33.81 42.49
CA ASP A 972 28.62 -34.36 42.15
C ASP A 972 29.06 -33.96 40.73
N ALA A 973 30.01 -33.03 40.65
CA ALA A 973 30.58 -32.55 39.38
C ALA A 973 31.35 -33.62 38.56
N ARG A 974 31.60 -34.82 39.14
CA ARG A 974 32.19 -35.96 38.43
C ARG A 974 31.14 -36.80 37.70
N VAL A 975 29.87 -36.70 38.09
CA VAL A 975 28.74 -37.32 37.39
C VAL A 975 28.52 -36.55 36.10
N ARG A 976 29.27 -36.93 35.06
CA ARG A 976 29.03 -36.46 33.70
C ARG A 976 27.99 -37.36 33.06
N HIS A 977 26.71 -37.10 33.32
CA HIS A 977 25.67 -37.66 32.47
C HIS A 977 25.80 -37.01 31.09
N GLN A 978 26.40 -37.77 30.15
CA GLN A 978 26.38 -37.55 28.71
C GLN A 978 27.09 -36.26 28.24
N LYS A 979 28.30 -36.35 27.66
CA LYS A 979 28.83 -35.20 26.91
C LYS A 979 27.95 -34.98 25.69
N ALA A 980 27.81 -33.74 25.24
CA ALA A 980 27.12 -33.40 23.98
C ALA A 980 27.70 -34.11 22.73
N GLY A 981 28.86 -34.78 22.82
CA GLY A 981 29.40 -35.64 21.75
C GLY A 981 29.09 -37.14 21.88
N ASP A 982 28.49 -37.58 22.99
CA ASP A 982 28.31 -39.01 23.33
C ASP A 982 26.97 -39.59 22.83
N HIS A 983 26.16 -38.79 22.13
CA HIS A 983 24.84 -39.17 21.63
C HIS A 983 24.83 -39.36 20.11
N LEU A 984 23.95 -40.25 19.62
CA LEU A 984 23.66 -40.39 18.20
C LEU A 984 23.22 -39.01 17.67
N GLY A 985 23.78 -38.56 16.54
CA GLY A 985 23.60 -37.23 15.95
C GLY A 985 24.30 -37.10 14.60
N THR A 986 23.87 -36.14 13.78
CA THR A 986 24.33 -36.02 12.38
C THR A 986 24.90 -34.64 12.09
N MET A 987 26.01 -34.59 11.35
CA MET A 987 26.64 -33.32 11.00
C MET A 987 25.88 -32.57 9.90
N ASN A 988 25.40 -33.28 8.87
CA ASN A 988 24.83 -32.71 7.65
C ASN A 988 23.30 -32.88 7.56
N GLY A 989 22.65 -33.32 8.64
CA GLY A 989 21.22 -33.56 8.70
C GLY A 989 20.81 -35.03 8.51
N LEU A 990 19.61 -35.34 8.98
CA LEU A 990 19.13 -36.71 9.13
C LEU A 990 18.89 -37.43 7.80
N LEU A 991 18.31 -36.75 6.80
CA LEU A 991 18.02 -37.37 5.50
C LEU A 991 19.28 -37.76 4.72
N LEU A 992 20.32 -36.92 4.72
CA LEU A 992 21.61 -37.28 4.09
C LEU A 992 22.25 -38.48 4.79
N ASN A 993 22.12 -38.56 6.11
CA ASN A 993 22.58 -39.70 6.89
C ASN A 993 21.81 -40.99 6.53
N GLU A 994 20.47 -40.93 6.46
CA GLU A 994 19.65 -42.09 6.07
C GLU A 994 19.92 -42.55 4.62
N LEU A 995 20.12 -41.62 3.68
CA LEU A 995 20.49 -41.98 2.30
C LEU A 995 21.87 -42.64 2.22
N THR A 996 22.76 -42.33 3.16
CA THR A 996 24.11 -42.87 3.22
C THR A 996 24.14 -44.28 3.81
N HIS A 997 23.28 -44.58 4.79
CA HIS A 997 23.30 -45.85 5.51
C HIS A 997 22.19 -46.82 5.11
N SER A 998 21.00 -46.33 4.78
CA SER A 998 19.75 -47.09 4.60
C SER A 998 18.86 -46.52 3.48
N PRO A 999 19.38 -46.35 2.25
CA PRO A 999 18.64 -45.68 1.17
C PRO A 999 17.35 -46.38 0.76
N ASP A 1000 17.31 -47.73 0.75
CA ASP A 1000 16.11 -48.48 0.36
C ASP A 1000 14.95 -48.30 1.35
N ALA A 1001 15.24 -48.19 2.66
CA ALA A 1001 14.23 -48.00 3.70
C ALA A 1001 13.56 -46.61 3.63
N THR A 1002 14.24 -45.63 3.04
CA THR A 1002 13.76 -44.27 2.87
C THR A 1002 13.11 -44.07 1.50
N LEU A 1003 13.78 -44.47 0.42
CA LEU A 1003 13.32 -44.19 -0.95
C LEU A 1003 12.25 -45.17 -1.45
N GLY A 1004 12.23 -46.40 -0.94
CA GLY A 1004 11.20 -47.39 -1.28
C GLY A 1004 9.79 -46.88 -0.98
N PRO A 1005 9.48 -46.44 0.25
CA PRO A 1005 8.19 -45.84 0.60
C PRO A 1005 7.83 -44.62 -0.24
N VAL A 1006 8.78 -43.73 -0.54
CA VAL A 1006 8.55 -42.55 -1.39
C VAL A 1006 8.14 -42.96 -2.80
N LEU A 1007 8.80 -43.96 -3.39
CA LEU A 1007 8.44 -44.50 -4.70
C LEU A 1007 7.04 -45.13 -4.69
N VAL A 1008 6.66 -45.84 -3.62
CA VAL A 1008 5.31 -46.40 -3.47
C VAL A 1008 4.27 -45.29 -3.44
N MET A 1009 4.47 -44.25 -2.63
CA MET A 1009 3.56 -43.10 -2.57
C MET A 1009 3.42 -42.38 -3.92
N LEU A 1010 4.53 -42.16 -4.64
CA LEU A 1010 4.50 -41.51 -5.96
C LEU A 1010 3.80 -42.38 -7.01
N ARG A 1011 3.93 -43.71 -6.95
CA ARG A 1011 3.23 -44.61 -7.87
C ARG A 1011 1.72 -44.68 -7.58
N ALA A 1012 1.33 -44.58 -6.31
CA ALA A 1012 -0.08 -44.63 -5.91
C ALA A 1012 -0.89 -43.44 -6.45
N ILE A 1013 -0.28 -42.27 -6.63
CA ILE A 1013 -0.97 -41.09 -7.15
C ILE A 1013 -1.04 -41.03 -8.68
N THR A 1014 -0.39 -41.96 -9.39
CA THR A 1014 -0.35 -41.95 -10.86
C THR A 1014 -1.74 -42.01 -11.49
N GLU A 1015 -2.68 -42.70 -10.84
CA GLU A 1015 -4.08 -42.81 -11.31
C GLU A 1015 -4.85 -41.48 -11.22
N LEU A 1016 -4.44 -40.59 -10.32
CA LEU A 1016 -5.04 -39.26 -10.13
C LEU A 1016 -4.53 -38.22 -11.14
N GLY A 1017 -3.53 -38.53 -11.98
CA GLY A 1017 -2.97 -37.59 -12.97
C GLY A 1017 -3.97 -37.09 -14.03
N ASN A 1018 -5.11 -37.77 -14.16
CA ASN A 1018 -6.19 -37.31 -15.03
C ASN A 1018 -7.02 -36.16 -14.43
N ALA A 1019 -6.75 -35.73 -13.19
CA ALA A 1019 -7.37 -34.57 -12.59
C ALA A 1019 -7.04 -33.28 -13.36
N SER A 1020 -7.99 -32.33 -13.37
CA SER A 1020 -7.80 -31.00 -13.96
C SER A 1020 -7.08 -30.06 -12.98
N VAL A 1021 -6.40 -29.03 -13.49
CA VAL A 1021 -5.76 -27.99 -12.67
C VAL A 1021 -6.73 -27.24 -11.74
N HIS A 1022 -8.01 -27.21 -12.11
CA HIS A 1022 -9.07 -26.56 -11.31
C HIS A 1022 -9.72 -27.48 -10.26
N SER A 1023 -9.27 -28.74 -10.15
CA SER A 1023 -9.78 -29.69 -9.16
C SER A 1023 -9.16 -29.46 -7.77
N SER A 1024 -9.85 -29.95 -6.73
CA SER A 1024 -9.30 -30.00 -5.37
C SER A 1024 -7.99 -30.81 -5.29
N ASP A 1025 -7.86 -31.80 -6.16
CA ASP A 1025 -6.76 -32.79 -6.19
C ASP A 1025 -5.47 -32.20 -6.75
N ALA A 1026 -5.55 -31.10 -7.50
CA ALA A 1026 -4.40 -30.43 -8.08
C ALA A 1026 -3.38 -29.98 -7.00
N SER A 1027 -3.87 -29.46 -5.87
CA SER A 1027 -3.00 -29.02 -4.76
C SER A 1027 -2.19 -30.17 -4.15
N PHE A 1028 -2.82 -31.33 -3.98
CA PHE A 1028 -2.20 -32.54 -3.45
C PHE A 1028 -1.19 -33.15 -4.44
N LEU A 1029 -1.56 -33.24 -5.73
CA LEU A 1029 -0.68 -33.73 -6.78
C LEU A 1029 0.56 -32.83 -6.93
N LEU A 1030 0.39 -31.52 -6.90
CA LEU A 1030 1.50 -30.56 -6.92
C LEU A 1030 2.42 -30.77 -5.72
N PHE A 1031 1.88 -30.94 -4.51
CA PHE A 1031 2.66 -31.26 -3.31
C PHE A 1031 3.50 -32.53 -3.49
N MET A 1032 2.92 -33.61 -4.01
CA MET A 1032 3.63 -34.87 -4.21
C MET A 1032 4.73 -34.77 -5.27
N ILE A 1033 4.49 -34.05 -6.37
CA ILE A 1033 5.51 -33.77 -7.39
C ILE A 1033 6.65 -32.95 -6.78
N HIS A 1034 6.34 -31.90 -6.02
CA HIS A 1034 7.35 -31.10 -5.31
C HIS A 1034 8.16 -31.94 -4.32
N LEU A 1035 7.50 -32.77 -3.52
CA LEU A 1035 8.16 -33.68 -2.59
C LEU A 1035 9.12 -34.63 -3.31
N GLY A 1036 8.68 -35.21 -4.43
CA GLY A 1036 9.51 -36.07 -5.27
C GLY A 1036 10.75 -35.36 -5.81
N VAL A 1037 10.59 -34.12 -6.31
CA VAL A 1037 11.70 -33.29 -6.81
C VAL A 1037 12.68 -32.94 -5.69
N ASP A 1038 12.19 -32.55 -4.52
CA ASP A 1038 13.00 -32.19 -3.36
C ASP A 1038 13.80 -33.40 -2.84
N VAL A 1039 13.18 -34.58 -2.73
CA VAL A 1039 13.88 -35.83 -2.38
C VAL A 1039 14.91 -36.18 -3.45
N MET A 1040 14.57 -36.04 -4.74
CA MET A 1040 15.49 -36.34 -5.84
C MET A 1040 16.74 -35.45 -5.80
N ARG A 1041 16.65 -34.19 -5.33
CA ARG A 1041 17.82 -33.31 -5.12
C ARG A 1041 18.79 -33.91 -4.10
N TYR A 1042 18.27 -34.37 -2.96
CA TYR A 1042 19.06 -35.04 -1.91
C TYR A 1042 19.72 -36.34 -2.41
N VAL A 1043 18.97 -37.18 -3.11
CA VAL A 1043 19.51 -38.44 -3.67
C VAL A 1043 20.60 -38.13 -4.70
N SER A 1044 20.40 -37.12 -5.55
CA SER A 1044 21.38 -36.73 -6.57
C SER A 1044 22.68 -36.25 -5.95
N TYR A 1045 22.59 -35.45 -4.87
CA TYR A 1045 23.76 -34.99 -4.13
C TYR A 1045 24.49 -36.15 -3.43
N ALA A 1046 23.75 -37.02 -2.71
CA ALA A 1046 24.32 -38.18 -2.02
C ALA A 1046 25.00 -39.16 -3.00
N ALA A 1047 24.48 -39.32 -4.22
CA ALA A 1047 25.05 -40.20 -5.24
C ALA A 1047 26.39 -39.71 -5.84
N VAL A 1048 26.72 -38.42 -5.68
CA VAL A 1048 27.94 -37.79 -6.22
C VAL A 1048 28.95 -37.50 -5.11
N GLU A 1049 28.58 -36.74 -4.07
CA GLU A 1049 29.52 -36.21 -3.07
C GLU A 1049 29.26 -36.72 -1.64
N GLY A 1050 28.04 -37.19 -1.33
CA GLY A 1050 27.63 -37.47 0.07
C GLY A 1050 27.83 -38.91 0.60
N ALA A 1051 27.69 -39.94 -0.23
CA ALA A 1051 27.67 -41.34 0.24
C ALA A 1051 28.99 -42.11 -0.04
N PRO A 1052 29.34 -43.12 0.77
CA PRO A 1052 30.43 -44.07 0.53
C PRO A 1052 30.30 -44.78 -0.82
N GLU A 1053 31.43 -45.14 -1.44
CA GLU A 1053 31.46 -45.72 -2.79
C GLU A 1053 30.57 -46.97 -2.95
N GLY A 1054 30.45 -47.80 -1.90
CA GLY A 1054 29.62 -49.01 -1.92
C GLY A 1054 28.12 -48.76 -2.02
N VAL A 1055 27.63 -47.58 -1.60
CA VAL A 1055 26.19 -47.25 -1.56
C VAL A 1055 25.75 -46.45 -2.80
N ARG A 1056 26.69 -45.78 -3.48
CA ARG A 1056 26.43 -44.96 -4.69
C ARG A 1056 25.70 -45.71 -5.81
N PRO A 1057 25.99 -46.99 -6.14
CA PRO A 1057 25.25 -47.72 -7.18
C PRO A 1057 23.76 -47.85 -6.85
N THR A 1058 23.43 -48.17 -5.60
CA THR A 1058 22.05 -48.29 -5.12
C THR A 1058 21.31 -46.94 -5.22
N LEU A 1059 21.95 -45.86 -4.78
CA LEU A 1059 21.41 -44.50 -4.91
C LEU A 1059 21.17 -44.10 -6.36
N ARG A 1060 22.09 -44.43 -7.28
CA ARG A 1060 21.92 -44.15 -8.73
C ARG A 1060 20.74 -44.92 -9.33
N ARG A 1061 20.54 -46.18 -8.95
CA ARG A 1061 19.38 -46.98 -9.35
C ARG A 1061 18.08 -46.33 -8.86
N LEU A 1062 17.98 -46.05 -7.56
CA LEU A 1062 16.78 -45.47 -6.95
C LEU A 1062 16.50 -44.05 -7.48
N ARG A 1063 17.54 -43.27 -7.77
CA ARG A 1063 17.43 -41.98 -8.47
C ARG A 1063 16.81 -42.16 -9.86
N ALA A 1064 17.25 -43.16 -10.63
CA ALA A 1064 16.69 -43.42 -11.96
C ALA A 1064 15.21 -43.79 -11.88
N ASP A 1065 14.81 -44.59 -10.88
CA ASP A 1065 13.42 -44.94 -10.64
C ASP A 1065 12.57 -43.70 -10.27
N LEU A 1066 13.07 -42.83 -9.38
CA LEU A 1066 12.41 -41.57 -9.02
C LEU A 1066 12.28 -40.62 -10.21
N ALA A 1067 13.36 -40.45 -10.96
CA ALA A 1067 13.38 -39.60 -12.15
C ALA A 1067 12.39 -40.11 -13.20
N GLY A 1068 12.33 -41.42 -13.42
CA GLY A 1068 11.37 -42.04 -14.35
C GLY A 1068 9.91 -41.75 -13.96
N GLN A 1069 9.58 -41.80 -12.68
CA GLN A 1069 8.23 -41.44 -12.20
C GLN A 1069 7.93 -39.94 -12.35
N ILE A 1070 8.86 -39.07 -11.94
CA ILE A 1070 8.66 -37.61 -11.98
C ILE A 1070 8.60 -37.10 -13.43
N GLN A 1071 9.52 -37.54 -14.29
CA GLN A 1071 9.56 -37.13 -15.70
C GLN A 1071 8.44 -37.76 -16.53
N GLY A 1072 8.01 -38.98 -16.20
CA GLY A 1072 6.88 -39.62 -16.88
C GLY A 1072 5.56 -39.01 -16.46
N PHE A 1073 5.15 -39.24 -15.21
CA PHE A 1073 3.84 -38.84 -14.69
C PHE A 1073 3.77 -37.35 -14.38
N GLY A 1074 4.75 -36.81 -13.64
CA GLY A 1074 4.72 -35.44 -13.16
C GLY A 1074 4.75 -34.41 -14.30
N LEU A 1075 5.67 -34.57 -15.25
CA LEU A 1075 5.78 -33.68 -16.40
C LEU A 1075 4.54 -33.76 -17.31
N ALA A 1076 4.02 -34.96 -17.58
CA ALA A 1076 2.81 -35.12 -18.38
C ALA A 1076 1.59 -34.44 -17.73
N THR A 1077 1.46 -34.53 -16.41
CA THR A 1077 0.39 -33.87 -15.65
C THR A 1077 0.54 -32.35 -15.69
N LEU A 1078 1.75 -31.82 -15.49
CA LEU A 1078 2.02 -30.38 -15.55
C LEU A 1078 1.84 -29.79 -16.96
N GLU A 1079 2.27 -30.51 -18.00
CA GLU A 1079 2.08 -30.09 -19.40
C GLU A 1079 0.59 -30.04 -19.73
N LYS A 1080 -0.16 -31.05 -19.32
CA LYS A 1080 -1.63 -31.07 -19.46
C LYS A 1080 -2.25 -29.86 -18.76
N TRP A 1081 -1.88 -29.58 -17.51
CA TRP A 1081 -2.40 -28.42 -16.77
C TRP A 1081 -2.01 -27.09 -17.42
N ARG A 1082 -0.82 -27.00 -18.02
CA ARG A 1082 -0.42 -25.81 -18.80
C ARG A 1082 -1.37 -25.60 -19.98
N VAL A 1083 -1.67 -26.66 -20.75
CA VAL A 1083 -2.60 -26.60 -21.88
C VAL A 1083 -4.02 -26.26 -21.41
N GLU A 1084 -4.52 -26.86 -20.32
CA GLU A 1084 -5.83 -26.52 -19.76
C GLU A 1084 -5.92 -25.04 -19.34
N ALA A 1085 -4.87 -24.52 -18.69
CA ALA A 1085 -4.79 -23.12 -18.30
C ALA A 1085 -4.65 -22.18 -19.50
N GLU A 1086 -3.90 -22.57 -20.54
CA GLU A 1086 -3.81 -21.86 -21.83
C GLU A 1086 -5.18 -21.75 -22.51
N ASP A 1087 -5.91 -22.86 -22.61
CA ASP A 1087 -7.25 -22.92 -23.19
C ASP A 1087 -8.26 -22.07 -22.38
N ALA A 1088 -8.11 -22.03 -21.06
CA ALA A 1088 -8.90 -21.20 -20.16
C ALA A 1088 -8.46 -19.72 -20.11
N ASN A 1089 -7.37 -19.36 -20.78
CA ASN A 1089 -6.74 -18.04 -20.74
C ASN A 1089 -6.38 -17.58 -19.31
N ASP A 1090 -5.97 -18.54 -18.48
CA ASP A 1090 -5.68 -18.43 -17.03
C ASP A 1090 -4.17 -18.60 -16.74
N LEU A 1091 -3.32 -18.06 -17.62
CA LEU A 1091 -1.85 -18.06 -17.47
C LEU A 1091 -1.31 -16.86 -16.66
N ARG A 1092 -2.18 -16.10 -15.97
CA ARG A 1092 -1.83 -14.82 -15.34
C ARG A 1092 -1.47 -14.91 -13.87
#